data_AF-A0A1D2NJZ8-F1
#
_entry.id   AF-A0A1D2NJZ8-F1
#
_cell.length_a   1.000
_cell.length_b   1.000
_cell.length_c   1.000
_cell.angle_alpha   90.00
_cell.angle_beta   90.00
_cell.angle_gamma   90.00
#
_symmetry.space_group_name_H-M   'P 1'
#
loop_
_entity.id
_entity.type
_entity.pdbx_description
1 polymer ?
#
loop_
_entity_poly.entity_id
_entity_poly.type
_entity_poly.pdbx_seq_one_letter_code
_entity_poly.pdbx_strand_id
1 'polypeptide(L)'
;MDNSTKFQPQVSIKWDFESPASFRPYPFEIIDFPIWKEWMALNWKYPFYASTLYILVIFSLQRYMKSRQPFSLRLLLTLWNAALGAFSIMGFLRIAPELFKVLGSENGFHRSVCVREGLNMPMAYWSLIFGLSKYVELGDTLFIVLRKQPLILLQWYHHCTAMILAWMIIPYGEPLTRYLGVMNFGVHSIMYPYFALKAMKVYIPRNFSMVITSLQLTQMIVAVGLNVYSLYIIASGGECARETGSLVWVGVIYVPECESEAKIYLDTTYELEASQYCNRAVIGEWNYNTNLTSEEAEEAAAESSIEYSNFQFRAWNDYIRHWDFEAFTDSVIKRQLKFLNVIGVAALNSTDLSRYNAVLGEMSKTYGTAKICPFNNQNCNVTAEGLNLEPDVERIISTSRNSAELAYTWEAWRNASGKPIRNLYNEFIDLSNKAAQANGNKYKFYFVLSFSKKNPETQTFSAELEICTFIKHIGRGCDIEDCFLIAFYVQSVVWVGLDETSDLWLLRYESDNFKEQMEVIWNEVKPLYEKLYGFVRFQLKKWYPQDFVNEDDPIPASLLGNMWSQQWDNIYDIVQPFPNAPGFDITEELQKRFGSSGQAAATEIFKLANKFFTDLGLADMSVSYGDSAVIVRPEDREVVCHASAWDFCDGQDYRIKMCTNIAHDDFLTVSHELGHIQYFMQYSNQPITFREGGNPGFHEAIGDVISLSVATTKHMIKLGLMNDTESNDELTLNYLMKMALEKIAFLPFGYLIDAYRWQLFDGTIPRTNFTQGWLKIRNEIQGLVPPTVRTEEDFDPGSKYHVPGNTPYIRYFVSFILQFQVHKALCLKAGEYVPGDASKPLHNCDIDGNPDAGAVMKELLQTGASANWQDILETATGSRTMDASAIKEYFAPLADYLDEQQALLNYSTTWRSDAWMEKYRSS
;
A
#
# COMPACT_ATOMS: atom_id res chain seq x y z
N MET A 1 10.64 -45.54 -37.77
CA MET A 1 10.67 -46.76 -36.94
C MET A 1 11.71 -46.45 -35.87
N ASP A 2 11.40 -46.09 -34.64
CA ASP A 2 10.43 -46.69 -33.74
C ASP A 2 9.84 -45.63 -32.80
N ASN A 3 8.52 -45.62 -32.67
CA ASN A 3 7.70 -44.64 -31.95
C ASN A 3 7.10 -45.40 -30.76
N SER A 4 7.68 -45.32 -29.56
CA SER A 4 6.97 -45.47 -28.27
C SER A 4 7.92 -45.64 -27.07
N THR A 5 8.37 -44.57 -26.45
CA THR A 5 8.61 -44.57 -25.00
C THR A 5 7.26 -44.42 -24.31
N LYS A 6 6.52 -45.54 -24.28
CA LYS A 6 5.28 -45.63 -23.52
C LYS A 6 5.59 -45.45 -22.03
N PHE A 7 4.97 -44.44 -21.41
CA PHE A 7 4.50 -44.53 -20.03
C PHE A 7 3.53 -45.73 -19.96
N GLN A 8 4.04 -46.95 -19.86
CA GLN A 8 3.26 -48.11 -19.45
C GLN A 8 3.53 -48.30 -17.96
N PRO A 9 2.53 -48.18 -17.08
CA PRO A 9 2.70 -48.58 -15.70
C PRO A 9 3.09 -50.07 -15.70
N GLN A 10 4.13 -50.46 -14.95
CA GLN A 10 4.48 -51.87 -14.82
C GLN A 10 3.31 -52.63 -14.15
N VAL A 11 2.49 -53.31 -14.95
CA VAL A 11 1.28 -54.03 -14.49
C VAL A 11 1.61 -55.40 -13.87
N SER A 12 2.84 -55.66 -13.40
CA SER A 12 3.23 -56.97 -12.87
C SER A 12 3.60 -56.99 -11.39
N ILE A 13 2.92 -56.20 -10.56
CA ILE A 13 3.02 -56.36 -9.10
C ILE A 13 1.99 -57.41 -8.67
N LYS A 14 2.46 -58.64 -8.43
CA LYS A 14 1.67 -59.67 -7.72
C LYS A 14 1.34 -59.15 -6.32
N TRP A 15 0.04 -59.05 -6.04
CA TRP A 15 -0.47 -58.68 -4.72
C TRP A 15 -1.33 -59.86 -4.26
N ASP A 16 -0.67 -60.86 -3.68
CA ASP A 16 -1.31 -62.12 -3.31
C ASP A 16 -2.27 -61.91 -2.14
N PHE A 17 -3.47 -62.51 -2.20
CA PHE A 17 -4.43 -62.48 -1.11
C PHE A 17 -3.89 -63.26 0.10
N GLU A 18 -4.19 -62.78 1.31
CA GLU A 18 -3.79 -63.49 2.54
C GLU A 18 -4.34 -64.93 2.56
N SER A 19 -3.47 -65.89 2.87
CA SER A 19 -3.84 -67.30 3.05
C SER A 19 -3.28 -67.83 4.38
N PRO A 20 -4.13 -68.19 5.37
CA PRO A 20 -5.59 -68.11 5.36
C PRO A 20 -6.13 -66.67 5.48
N ALA A 21 -7.33 -66.42 4.96
CA ALA A 21 -7.95 -65.09 5.00
C ALA A 21 -8.23 -64.62 6.43
N SER A 22 -7.75 -63.43 6.78
CA SER A 22 -7.94 -62.83 8.12
C SER A 22 -9.39 -62.45 8.41
N PHE A 23 -10.18 -62.14 7.38
CA PHE A 23 -11.60 -61.80 7.50
C PHE A 23 -12.42 -62.53 6.44
N ARG A 24 -13.63 -62.94 6.80
CA ARG A 24 -14.54 -63.60 5.87
C ARG A 24 -15.22 -62.56 4.97
N PRO A 25 -15.13 -62.69 3.63
CA PRO A 25 -15.85 -61.81 2.70
C PRO A 25 -17.34 -62.17 2.64
N TYR A 26 -18.19 -61.17 2.42
CA TYR A 26 -19.56 -61.39 1.99
C TYR A 26 -19.61 -61.80 0.51
N PRO A 27 -20.70 -62.45 0.05
CA PRO A 27 -20.82 -62.87 -1.35
C PRO A 27 -20.62 -61.73 -2.37
N PHE A 28 -21.03 -60.50 -2.03
CA PHE A 28 -20.87 -59.33 -2.90
C PHE A 28 -19.47 -58.69 -2.85
N GLU A 29 -18.64 -59.04 -1.86
CA GLU A 29 -17.26 -58.53 -1.73
C GLU A 29 -16.25 -59.39 -2.50
N ILE A 30 -16.69 -60.51 -3.06
CA ILE A 30 -15.86 -61.41 -3.86
C ILE A 30 -15.77 -60.82 -5.27
N ILE A 31 -14.63 -60.18 -5.58
CA ILE A 31 -14.36 -59.55 -6.87
C ILE A 31 -13.02 -59.99 -7.45
N ASP A 32 -12.91 -59.96 -8.79
CA ASP A 32 -11.64 -60.08 -9.49
C ASP A 32 -10.89 -58.73 -9.46
N PHE A 33 -10.35 -58.42 -8.29
CA PHE A 33 -9.64 -57.17 -8.06
C PHE A 33 -8.43 -56.96 -9.00
N PRO A 34 -7.62 -57.99 -9.36
CA PRO A 34 -6.56 -57.86 -10.36
C PRO A 34 -7.01 -57.22 -11.69
N ILE A 35 -8.14 -57.65 -12.27
CA ILE A 35 -8.68 -57.08 -13.51
C ILE A 35 -8.99 -55.60 -13.32
N TRP A 36 -9.61 -55.23 -12.20
CA TRP A 36 -9.96 -53.85 -11.90
C TRP A 36 -8.72 -52.96 -11.71
N LYS A 37 -7.67 -53.46 -11.05
CA LYS A 37 -6.41 -52.72 -10.92
C LYS A 37 -5.78 -52.44 -12.29
N GLU A 38 -5.68 -53.47 -13.13
CA GLU A 38 -5.12 -53.33 -14.47
C GLU A 38 -5.93 -52.33 -15.31
N TRP A 39 -7.26 -52.42 -15.24
CA TRP A 39 -8.13 -51.48 -15.92
C TRP A 39 -7.93 -50.03 -15.42
N MET A 40 -7.91 -49.80 -14.10
CA MET A 40 -7.73 -48.46 -13.54
C MET A 40 -6.34 -47.87 -13.88
N ALA A 41 -5.28 -48.70 -13.85
CA ALA A 41 -3.92 -48.30 -14.22
C ALA A 41 -3.82 -47.91 -15.71
N LEU A 42 -4.44 -48.69 -16.61
CA LEU A 42 -4.47 -48.40 -18.04
C LEU A 42 -5.29 -47.15 -18.38
N ASN A 43 -6.29 -46.83 -17.55
CA ASN A 43 -7.22 -45.72 -17.73
C ASN A 43 -6.95 -44.55 -16.77
N TRP A 44 -5.70 -44.28 -16.42
CA TRP A 44 -5.30 -43.22 -15.47
C TRP A 44 -5.76 -41.80 -15.86
N LYS A 45 -6.11 -41.56 -17.12
CA LYS A 45 -6.56 -40.24 -17.64
C LYS A 45 -8.01 -39.89 -17.30
N TYR A 46 -8.85 -40.88 -16.99
CA TYR A 46 -10.28 -40.68 -16.75
C TYR A 46 -10.62 -39.70 -15.61
N PRO A 47 -9.95 -39.72 -14.43
CA PRO A 47 -10.23 -38.72 -13.40
C PRO A 47 -9.97 -37.28 -13.88
N PHE A 48 -8.97 -37.04 -14.72
CA PHE A 48 -8.70 -35.70 -15.27
C PHE A 48 -9.78 -35.22 -16.24
N TYR A 49 -10.27 -36.11 -17.10
CA TYR A 49 -11.39 -35.78 -17.98
C TYR A 49 -12.65 -35.48 -17.18
N ALA A 50 -12.92 -36.25 -16.13
CA ALA A 50 -14.05 -36.00 -15.24
C ALA A 50 -13.91 -34.69 -14.47
N SER A 51 -12.74 -34.36 -13.92
CA SER A 51 -12.48 -33.08 -13.25
C SER A 51 -12.65 -31.90 -14.19
N THR A 52 -12.14 -31.99 -15.43
CA THR A 52 -12.28 -30.93 -16.43
C THR A 52 -13.75 -30.69 -16.78
N LEU A 53 -14.50 -31.77 -17.05
CA LEU A 53 -15.93 -31.69 -17.32
C LEU A 53 -16.70 -31.12 -16.13
N TYR A 54 -16.39 -31.58 -14.91
CA TYR A 54 -17.00 -31.11 -13.68
C TYR A 54 -16.79 -29.61 -13.46
N ILE A 55 -15.55 -29.10 -13.59
CA ILE A 55 -15.23 -27.68 -13.47
C ILE A 55 -16.04 -26.86 -14.49
N LEU A 56 -16.04 -27.27 -15.76
CA LEU A 56 -16.80 -26.61 -16.81
C LEU A 56 -18.29 -26.56 -16.48
N VAL A 57 -18.88 -27.67 -16.03
CA VAL A 57 -20.30 -27.75 -15.66
C VAL A 57 -20.61 -26.86 -14.46
N ILE A 58 -19.80 -26.90 -13.41
CA ILE A 58 -20.04 -26.14 -12.17
C ILE A 58 -19.98 -24.63 -12.40
N PHE A 59 -18.94 -24.12 -13.07
CA PHE A 59 -18.82 -22.68 -13.33
C PHE A 59 -19.83 -22.18 -14.37
N SER A 60 -20.15 -23.00 -15.39
CA SER A 60 -21.22 -22.68 -16.34
C SER A 60 -22.58 -22.61 -15.64
N LEU A 61 -22.87 -23.56 -14.76
CA LEU A 61 -24.10 -23.59 -13.98
C LEU A 61 -24.18 -22.44 -12.98
N GLN A 62 -23.07 -22.08 -12.34
CA GLN A 62 -23.00 -20.93 -11.43
C GLN A 62 -23.32 -19.62 -12.18
N ARG A 63 -22.78 -19.44 -13.39
CA ARG A 63 -23.10 -18.30 -14.26
C ARG A 63 -24.56 -18.31 -14.69
N TYR A 64 -25.10 -19.47 -15.06
CA TYR A 64 -26.51 -19.65 -15.41
C TYR A 64 -27.46 -19.35 -14.23
N MET A 65 -27.06 -19.67 -13.00
CA MET A 65 -27.86 -19.45 -11.80
C MET A 65 -27.85 -18.00 -11.31
N LYS A 66 -26.91 -17.13 -11.75
CA LYS A 66 -26.80 -15.73 -11.27
C LYS A 66 -28.15 -14.99 -11.35
N SER A 67 -28.87 -15.11 -12.47
CA SER A 67 -30.15 -14.42 -12.73
C SER A 67 -31.41 -15.17 -12.27
N ARG A 68 -31.31 -16.32 -11.58
CA ARG A 68 -32.45 -17.19 -11.22
C ARG A 68 -32.66 -17.33 -9.71
N GLN A 69 -33.83 -17.76 -9.27
CA GLN A 69 -34.09 -18.04 -7.85
C GLN A 69 -33.48 -19.39 -7.39
N PRO A 70 -33.09 -19.56 -6.12
CA PRO A 70 -32.50 -20.80 -5.61
C PRO A 70 -33.51 -21.95 -5.55
N PHE A 71 -33.08 -23.17 -5.91
CA PHE A 71 -33.96 -24.35 -5.89
C PHE A 71 -34.14 -24.92 -4.47
N SER A 72 -35.36 -25.36 -4.15
CA SER A 72 -35.68 -26.08 -2.91
C SER A 72 -35.51 -27.60 -3.10
N LEU A 73 -34.27 -28.10 -2.98
CA LEU A 73 -33.91 -29.51 -3.21
C LEU A 73 -33.91 -30.37 -1.91
N ARG A 74 -34.74 -30.03 -0.91
CA ARG A 74 -34.63 -30.60 0.44
C ARG A 74 -34.73 -32.12 0.49
N LEU A 75 -35.79 -32.70 -0.09
CA LEU A 75 -36.00 -34.16 -0.08
C LEU A 75 -34.85 -34.89 -0.78
N LEU A 76 -34.45 -34.40 -1.96
CA LEU A 76 -33.37 -34.98 -2.74
C LEU A 76 -32.04 -34.91 -1.98
N LEU A 77 -31.74 -33.78 -1.35
CA LEU A 77 -30.56 -33.58 -0.53
C LEU A 77 -30.56 -34.47 0.73
N THR A 78 -31.72 -34.67 1.37
CA THR A 78 -31.85 -35.60 2.51
C THR A 78 -31.55 -37.03 2.09
N LEU A 79 -32.16 -37.50 0.99
CA LEU A 79 -31.96 -38.87 0.49
C LEU A 79 -30.52 -39.09 0.03
N TRP A 80 -29.93 -38.11 -0.65
CA TRP A 80 -28.54 -38.12 -1.09
C TRP A 80 -27.57 -38.30 0.08
N ASN A 81 -27.67 -37.41 1.08
CA ASN A 81 -26.82 -37.47 2.27
C ASN A 81 -27.09 -38.75 3.10
N ALA A 82 -28.34 -39.22 3.22
CA ALA A 82 -28.64 -40.46 3.92
C ALA A 82 -28.00 -41.69 3.23
N ALA A 83 -28.04 -41.74 1.90
CA ALA A 83 -27.44 -42.82 1.12
C ALA A 83 -25.91 -42.84 1.25
N LEU A 84 -25.25 -41.68 1.09
CA LEU A 84 -23.79 -41.56 1.26
C LEU A 84 -23.34 -41.83 2.71
N GLY A 85 -24.16 -41.44 3.69
CA GLY A 85 -23.94 -41.77 5.10
C GLY A 85 -23.99 -43.27 5.37
N ALA A 86 -25.02 -43.98 4.88
CA ALA A 86 -25.15 -45.43 5.04
C ALA A 86 -24.01 -46.18 4.34
N PHE A 87 -23.64 -45.74 3.13
CA PHE A 87 -22.48 -46.24 2.40
C PHE A 87 -21.19 -46.09 3.21
N SER A 88 -20.96 -44.91 3.79
CA SER A 88 -19.75 -44.62 4.57
C SER A 88 -19.68 -45.41 5.87
N ILE A 89 -20.81 -45.60 6.56
CA ILE A 89 -20.89 -46.44 7.77
C ILE A 89 -20.50 -47.90 7.45
N MET A 90 -21.06 -48.47 6.38
CA MET A 90 -20.74 -49.84 5.97
C MET A 90 -19.28 -49.98 5.58
N GLY A 91 -18.74 -49.04 4.79
CA GLY A 91 -17.33 -49.01 4.43
C GLY A 91 -16.42 -49.00 5.65
N PHE A 92 -16.64 -48.07 6.58
CA PHE A 92 -15.85 -47.94 7.81
C PHE A 92 -15.82 -49.24 8.63
N LEU A 93 -16.99 -49.85 8.86
CA LEU A 93 -17.10 -51.10 9.63
C LEU A 93 -16.37 -52.29 8.99
N ARG A 94 -16.18 -52.27 7.66
CA ARG A 94 -15.54 -53.37 6.93
C ARG A 94 -14.03 -53.22 6.81
N ILE A 95 -13.51 -52.00 6.70
CA ILE A 95 -12.06 -51.79 6.50
C ILE A 95 -11.30 -51.40 7.78
N ALA A 96 -11.94 -50.76 8.77
CA ALA A 96 -11.27 -50.34 10.00
C ALA A 96 -10.63 -51.49 10.80
N PRO A 97 -11.28 -52.68 10.94
CA PRO A 97 -10.68 -53.80 11.68
C PRO A 97 -9.34 -54.30 11.09
N GLU A 98 -9.16 -54.18 9.78
CA GLU A 98 -7.90 -54.56 9.12
C GLU A 98 -6.77 -53.60 9.50
N LEU A 99 -7.01 -52.29 9.47
CA LEU A 99 -6.02 -51.29 9.86
C LEU A 99 -5.59 -51.48 11.33
N PHE A 100 -6.53 -51.71 12.24
CA PHE A 100 -6.21 -51.95 13.66
C PHE A 100 -5.42 -53.25 13.87
N LYS A 101 -5.67 -54.29 13.07
CA LYS A 101 -4.89 -55.53 13.11
C LYS A 101 -3.43 -55.30 12.71
N VAL A 102 -3.19 -54.56 11.62
CA VAL A 102 -1.84 -54.23 11.15
C VAL A 102 -1.11 -53.37 12.18
N LEU A 103 -1.78 -52.38 12.76
CA LEU A 103 -1.23 -51.52 13.81
C LEU A 103 -0.85 -52.29 15.08
N GLY A 104 -1.56 -53.35 15.42
CA GLY A 104 -1.27 -54.22 16.56
C GLY A 104 -0.10 -55.20 16.35
N SER A 105 0.51 -55.23 15.15
CA SER A 105 1.67 -56.09 14.85
C SER A 105 3.00 -55.43 15.24
N GLU A 106 4.08 -56.24 15.31
CA GLU A 106 5.43 -55.71 15.56
C GLU A 106 5.85 -54.74 14.44
N ASN A 107 6.35 -53.55 14.81
CA ASN A 107 6.54 -52.40 13.91
C ASN A 107 5.27 -51.99 13.15
N GLY A 108 4.09 -52.17 13.76
CA GLY A 108 2.78 -52.00 13.11
C GLY A 108 2.54 -50.65 12.44
N PHE A 109 3.07 -49.55 12.97
CA PHE A 109 2.98 -48.22 12.32
C PHE A 109 3.82 -48.13 11.04
N HIS A 110 5.07 -48.60 11.06
CA HIS A 110 5.89 -48.62 9.85
C HIS A 110 5.30 -49.57 8.80
N ARG A 111 4.74 -50.71 9.24
CA ARG A 111 4.10 -51.69 8.37
C ARG A 111 2.82 -51.17 7.73
N SER A 112 2.00 -50.42 8.47
CA SER A 112 0.77 -49.84 7.93
C SER A 112 1.03 -48.75 6.90
N VAL A 113 2.20 -48.11 6.91
CA VAL A 113 2.54 -46.97 6.03
C VAL A 113 3.49 -47.35 4.87
N CYS A 114 4.49 -48.18 5.12
CA CYS A 114 5.58 -48.46 4.18
C CYS A 114 5.64 -49.90 3.67
N VAL A 115 4.95 -50.87 4.30
CA VAL A 115 5.08 -52.29 3.91
C VAL A 115 3.84 -52.77 3.14
N ARG A 116 4.06 -53.31 1.94
CA ARG A 116 3.00 -53.92 1.12
C ARG A 116 2.71 -55.34 1.61
N GLU A 117 1.77 -55.47 2.54
CA GLU A 117 1.28 -56.75 3.06
C GLU A 117 0.17 -57.34 2.17
N GLY A 118 -0.13 -58.64 2.37
CA GLY A 118 -1.17 -59.35 1.60
C GLY A 118 -2.54 -58.69 1.75
N LEU A 119 -3.25 -58.52 0.65
CA LEU A 119 -4.54 -57.83 0.65
C LEU A 119 -5.64 -58.76 1.14
N ASN A 120 -6.50 -58.26 2.01
CA ASN A 120 -7.71 -58.95 2.43
C ASN A 120 -8.87 -58.64 1.46
N MET A 121 -9.70 -59.63 1.11
CA MET A 121 -10.72 -59.52 0.06
C MET A 121 -11.76 -58.41 0.29
N PRO A 122 -12.30 -58.20 1.51
CA PRO A 122 -13.12 -57.03 1.82
C PRO A 122 -12.38 -55.69 1.62
N MET A 123 -11.11 -55.60 2.01
CA MET A 123 -10.32 -54.36 1.82
C MET A 123 -10.14 -54.03 0.33
N ALA A 124 -9.94 -55.05 -0.51
CA ALA A 124 -9.87 -54.89 -1.96
C ALA A 124 -11.18 -54.32 -2.54
N TYR A 125 -12.31 -54.91 -2.18
CA TYR A 125 -13.63 -54.48 -2.62
C TYR A 125 -13.94 -53.04 -2.20
N TRP A 126 -13.80 -52.74 -0.92
CA TRP A 126 -14.15 -51.43 -0.38
C TRP A 126 -13.20 -50.33 -0.84
N SER A 127 -11.93 -50.64 -1.14
CA SER A 127 -11.00 -49.69 -1.76
C SER A 127 -11.40 -49.36 -3.21
N LEU A 128 -11.82 -50.35 -4.00
CA LEU A 128 -12.32 -50.12 -5.36
C LEU A 128 -13.56 -49.23 -5.35
N ILE A 129 -14.55 -49.57 -4.53
CA ILE A 129 -15.80 -48.83 -4.46
C ILE A 129 -15.58 -47.44 -3.86
N PHE A 130 -14.60 -47.26 -2.95
CA PHE A 130 -14.15 -45.95 -2.48
C PHE A 130 -13.64 -45.07 -3.62
N GLY A 131 -12.79 -45.60 -4.51
CA GLY A 131 -12.31 -44.84 -5.67
C GLY A 131 -13.45 -44.42 -6.61
N LEU A 132 -14.43 -45.30 -6.80
CA LEU A 132 -15.61 -45.02 -7.62
C LEU A 132 -16.57 -44.03 -6.95
N SER A 133 -16.69 -44.03 -5.61
CA SER A 133 -17.58 -43.12 -4.90
C SER A 133 -17.18 -41.66 -5.07
N LYS A 134 -15.89 -41.36 -5.28
CA LYS A 134 -15.42 -39.99 -5.48
C LYS A 134 -16.01 -39.30 -6.71
N TYR A 135 -16.37 -40.05 -7.75
CA TYR A 135 -17.11 -39.51 -8.89
C TYR A 135 -18.54 -39.15 -8.52
N VAL A 136 -19.17 -39.92 -7.61
CA VAL A 136 -20.52 -39.66 -7.11
C VAL A 136 -20.52 -38.41 -6.23
N GLU A 137 -19.51 -38.24 -5.38
CA GLU A 137 -19.34 -37.11 -4.45
C GLU A 137 -19.17 -35.76 -5.17
N LEU A 138 -18.78 -35.73 -6.45
CA LEU A 138 -18.84 -34.51 -7.28
C LEU A 138 -20.25 -33.87 -7.30
N GLY A 139 -21.29 -34.68 -7.10
CA GLY A 139 -22.68 -34.23 -6.95
C GLY A 139 -22.93 -33.30 -5.76
N ASP A 140 -22.11 -33.35 -4.70
CA ASP A 140 -22.26 -32.48 -3.52
C ASP A 140 -22.17 -31.00 -3.89
N THR A 141 -21.25 -30.67 -4.80
CA THR A 141 -21.04 -29.30 -5.27
C THR A 141 -22.20 -28.81 -6.15
N LEU A 142 -22.84 -29.72 -6.89
CA LEU A 142 -24.01 -29.39 -7.70
C LEU A 142 -25.16 -28.85 -6.84
N PHE A 143 -25.42 -29.48 -5.69
CA PHE A 143 -26.46 -29.04 -4.75
C PHE A 143 -26.20 -27.65 -4.17
N ILE A 144 -24.93 -27.27 -3.97
CA ILE A 144 -24.54 -25.95 -3.44
C ILE A 144 -24.82 -24.86 -4.47
N VAL A 145 -24.39 -25.07 -5.72
CA VAL A 145 -24.60 -24.11 -6.81
C VAL A 145 -26.10 -23.94 -7.10
N LEU A 146 -26.87 -25.02 -7.16
CA LEU A 146 -28.33 -24.97 -7.39
C LEU A 146 -29.08 -24.26 -6.25
N ARG A 147 -28.51 -24.22 -5.05
CA ARG A 147 -29.07 -23.54 -3.87
C ARG A 147 -28.49 -22.12 -3.66
N LYS A 148 -27.69 -21.62 -4.60
CA LYS A 148 -26.99 -20.31 -4.51
C LYS A 148 -26.22 -20.12 -3.21
N GLN A 149 -25.57 -21.18 -2.73
CA GLN A 149 -24.64 -21.06 -1.61
C GLN A 149 -23.24 -20.71 -2.14
N PRO A 150 -22.40 -20.00 -1.37
CA PRO A 150 -21.05 -19.63 -1.80
C PRO A 150 -20.23 -20.89 -2.09
N LEU A 151 -19.62 -20.95 -3.27
CA LEU A 151 -18.74 -22.04 -3.67
C LEU A 151 -17.31 -21.69 -3.26
N ILE A 152 -16.81 -22.36 -2.22
CA ILE A 152 -15.47 -22.12 -1.66
C ILE A 152 -14.43 -22.87 -2.51
N LEU A 153 -13.27 -22.25 -2.75
CA LEU A 153 -12.16 -22.83 -3.53
C LEU A 153 -11.78 -24.23 -3.05
N LEU A 154 -11.56 -24.36 -1.73
CA LEU A 154 -11.25 -25.61 -1.06
C LEU A 154 -12.18 -26.76 -1.45
N GLN A 155 -13.49 -26.50 -1.59
CA GLN A 155 -14.47 -27.56 -1.76
C GLN A 155 -14.39 -28.23 -3.14
N TRP A 156 -14.51 -27.47 -4.23
CA TRP A 156 -14.51 -28.05 -5.57
C TRP A 156 -13.12 -28.53 -5.98
N TYR A 157 -12.08 -27.87 -5.46
CA TYR A 157 -10.70 -28.28 -5.62
C TYR A 157 -10.44 -29.64 -4.95
N HIS A 158 -10.77 -29.76 -3.66
CA HIS A 158 -10.63 -31.01 -2.89
C HIS A 158 -11.38 -32.17 -3.55
N HIS A 159 -12.62 -31.97 -4.03
CA HIS A 159 -13.36 -33.04 -4.71
C HIS A 159 -12.67 -33.53 -5.99
N CYS A 160 -12.06 -32.63 -6.77
CA CYS A 160 -11.29 -33.01 -7.96
C CYS A 160 -10.02 -33.78 -7.59
N THR A 161 -9.25 -33.24 -6.64
CA THR A 161 -7.94 -33.77 -6.30
C THR A 161 -8.03 -35.06 -5.49
N ALA A 162 -9.02 -35.20 -4.59
CA ALA A 162 -9.29 -36.46 -3.87
C ALA A 162 -9.69 -37.60 -4.82
N MET A 163 -10.46 -37.30 -5.88
CA MET A 163 -10.81 -38.29 -6.92
C MET A 163 -9.58 -38.74 -7.70
N ILE A 164 -8.74 -37.78 -8.13
CA ILE A 164 -7.48 -38.08 -8.83
C ILE A 164 -6.58 -38.92 -7.92
N LEU A 165 -6.39 -38.52 -6.66
CA LEU A 165 -5.56 -39.22 -5.70
C LEU A 165 -6.04 -40.66 -5.47
N ALA A 166 -7.34 -40.86 -5.22
CA ALA A 166 -7.90 -42.19 -5.02
C ALA A 166 -7.65 -43.10 -6.24
N TRP A 167 -7.84 -42.57 -7.46
CA TRP A 167 -7.61 -43.32 -8.70
C TRP A 167 -6.14 -43.70 -8.91
N MET A 168 -5.21 -42.84 -8.49
CA MET A 168 -3.77 -43.09 -8.64
C MET A 168 -3.27 -44.12 -7.64
N ILE A 169 -3.78 -44.14 -6.40
CA ILE A 169 -3.26 -44.98 -5.32
C ILE A 169 -3.75 -46.44 -5.43
N ILE A 170 -5.03 -46.66 -5.76
CA ILE A 170 -5.68 -47.98 -5.72
C ILE A 170 -4.97 -49.04 -6.60
N PRO A 171 -4.57 -48.75 -7.86
CA PRO A 171 -3.96 -49.75 -8.75
C PRO A 171 -2.59 -50.26 -8.27
N TYR A 172 -1.83 -49.41 -7.57
CA TYR A 172 -0.50 -49.74 -7.05
C TYR A 172 -0.53 -50.42 -5.68
N GLY A 173 -1.72 -50.55 -5.07
CA GLY A 173 -1.88 -51.23 -3.80
C GLY A 173 -1.01 -50.67 -2.70
N GLU A 174 -0.99 -49.34 -2.59
CA GLU A 174 -0.14 -48.66 -1.61
C GLU A 174 -0.71 -48.83 -0.19
N PRO A 175 0.14 -49.02 0.83
CA PRO A 175 -0.31 -49.17 2.21
C PRO A 175 -1.15 -47.98 2.73
N LEU A 176 -0.87 -46.76 2.22
CA LEU A 176 -1.60 -45.53 2.56
C LEU A 176 -3.12 -45.61 2.28
N THR A 177 -3.55 -46.47 1.35
CA THR A 177 -4.97 -46.69 1.04
C THR A 177 -5.79 -47.05 2.29
N ARG A 178 -5.18 -47.76 3.26
CA ARG A 178 -5.80 -48.13 4.53
C ARG A 178 -6.20 -46.90 5.35
N TYR A 179 -5.28 -45.95 5.49
CA TYR A 179 -5.52 -44.73 6.25
C TYR A 179 -6.52 -43.81 5.55
N LEU A 180 -6.33 -43.57 4.24
CA LEU A 180 -7.23 -42.70 3.47
C LEU A 180 -8.66 -43.23 3.47
N GLY A 181 -8.83 -44.54 3.27
CA GLY A 181 -10.14 -45.19 3.32
C GLY A 181 -10.78 -45.10 4.70
N VAL A 182 -10.07 -45.54 5.75
CA VAL A 182 -10.64 -45.60 7.12
C VAL A 182 -10.99 -44.22 7.65
N MET A 183 -10.11 -43.23 7.47
CA MET A 183 -10.38 -41.86 7.91
C MET A 183 -11.53 -41.24 7.14
N ASN A 184 -11.53 -41.35 5.81
CA ASN A 184 -12.57 -40.76 4.98
C ASN A 184 -13.94 -41.37 5.30
N PHE A 185 -14.06 -42.71 5.26
CA PHE A 185 -15.32 -43.37 5.63
C PHE A 185 -15.74 -43.06 7.07
N GLY A 186 -14.80 -42.95 8.01
CA GLY A 186 -15.06 -42.56 9.39
C GLY A 186 -15.67 -41.17 9.51
N VAL A 187 -15.03 -40.15 8.93
CA VAL A 187 -15.54 -38.77 8.96
C VAL A 187 -16.88 -38.67 8.21
N HIS A 188 -17.00 -39.31 7.05
CA HIS A 188 -18.20 -39.23 6.20
C HIS A 188 -19.38 -40.02 6.81
N SER A 189 -19.11 -41.03 7.63
CA SER A 189 -20.12 -41.73 8.42
C SER A 189 -20.81 -40.85 9.47
N ILE A 190 -20.19 -39.72 9.84
CA ILE A 190 -20.73 -38.74 10.80
C ILE A 190 -21.26 -37.50 10.06
N MET A 191 -20.50 -36.99 9.10
CA MET A 191 -20.79 -35.76 8.36
C MET A 191 -22.09 -35.87 7.54
N TYR A 192 -22.25 -36.94 6.75
CA TYR A 192 -23.41 -37.06 5.87
C TYR A 192 -24.73 -37.26 6.64
N PRO A 193 -24.81 -38.12 7.69
CA PRO A 193 -25.99 -38.17 8.54
C PRO A 193 -26.32 -36.83 9.20
N TYR A 194 -25.32 -36.06 9.63
CA TYR A 194 -25.52 -34.70 10.15
C TYR A 194 -26.17 -33.78 9.10
N PHE A 195 -25.69 -33.78 7.86
CA PHE A 195 -26.29 -32.98 6.80
C PHE A 195 -27.68 -33.45 6.38
N ALA A 196 -27.96 -34.76 6.43
CA ALA A 196 -29.30 -35.30 6.21
C ALA A 196 -30.28 -34.80 7.29
N LEU A 197 -29.88 -34.84 8.57
CA LEU A 197 -30.69 -34.33 9.69
C LEU A 197 -30.91 -32.81 9.59
N LYS A 198 -29.89 -32.04 9.19
CA LYS A 198 -29.99 -30.60 8.97
C LYS A 198 -30.92 -30.27 7.79
N ALA A 199 -30.88 -31.05 6.71
CA ALA A 199 -31.80 -30.91 5.58
C ALA A 199 -33.27 -31.20 5.97
N MET A 200 -33.49 -32.07 6.95
CA MET A 200 -34.79 -32.34 7.58
C MET A 200 -35.22 -31.29 8.62
N LYS A 201 -34.44 -30.23 8.84
CA LYS A 201 -34.67 -29.18 9.86
C LYS A 201 -34.68 -29.70 11.30
N VAL A 202 -33.96 -30.78 11.58
CA VAL A 202 -33.73 -31.22 12.96
C VAL A 202 -32.71 -30.27 13.61
N TYR A 203 -33.03 -29.74 14.79
CA TYR A 203 -32.12 -28.88 15.54
C TYR A 203 -30.99 -29.72 16.14
N ILE A 204 -29.74 -29.35 15.85
CA ILE A 204 -28.53 -30.01 16.36
C ILE A 204 -27.63 -28.94 16.99
N PRO A 205 -27.10 -29.14 18.22
CA PRO A 205 -26.23 -28.19 18.89
C PRO A 205 -24.98 -27.82 18.06
N ARG A 206 -24.55 -26.56 18.16
CA ARG A 206 -23.37 -26.01 17.44
C ARG A 206 -22.06 -26.75 17.76
N ASN A 207 -21.94 -27.32 18.96
CA ASN A 207 -20.77 -28.12 19.36
C ASN A 207 -20.59 -29.34 18.45
N PHE A 208 -21.67 -29.89 17.90
CA PHE A 208 -21.60 -31.05 17.01
C PHE A 208 -21.01 -30.70 15.63
N SER A 209 -21.32 -29.51 15.09
CA SER A 209 -20.66 -29.05 13.86
C SER A 209 -19.17 -28.77 14.07
N MET A 210 -18.77 -28.27 15.25
CA MET A 210 -17.36 -28.07 15.58
C MET A 210 -16.61 -29.40 15.60
N VAL A 211 -17.20 -30.46 16.18
CA VAL A 211 -16.62 -31.81 16.17
C VAL A 211 -16.41 -32.32 14.75
N ILE A 212 -17.38 -32.11 13.84
CA ILE A 212 -17.24 -32.52 12.43
C ILE A 212 -16.08 -31.76 11.77
N THR A 213 -16.00 -30.44 11.95
CA THR A 213 -14.90 -29.63 11.41
C THR A 213 -13.54 -30.08 11.97
N SER A 214 -13.44 -30.37 13.27
CA SER A 214 -12.21 -30.87 13.89
C SER A 214 -11.81 -32.25 13.37
N LEU A 215 -12.77 -33.15 13.13
CA LEU A 215 -12.53 -34.45 12.52
C LEU A 215 -12.08 -34.31 11.05
N GLN A 216 -12.67 -33.37 10.32
CA GLN A 216 -12.30 -33.05 8.94
C GLN A 216 -10.91 -32.43 8.80
N LEU A 217 -10.47 -31.63 9.77
CA LEU A 217 -9.11 -31.09 9.80
C LEU A 217 -8.10 -32.16 10.21
N THR A 218 -8.45 -32.97 11.22
CA THR A 218 -7.59 -34.07 11.71
C THR A 218 -7.29 -35.08 10.60
N GLN A 219 -8.26 -35.47 9.76
CA GLN A 219 -7.99 -36.38 8.64
C GLN A 219 -6.96 -35.82 7.65
N MET A 220 -6.89 -34.49 7.46
CA MET A 220 -5.93 -33.84 6.57
C MET A 220 -4.54 -33.81 7.19
N ILE A 221 -4.44 -33.43 8.47
CA ILE A 221 -3.18 -33.44 9.22
C ILE A 221 -2.57 -34.84 9.25
N VAL A 222 -3.39 -35.86 9.54
CA VAL A 222 -2.92 -37.26 9.56
C VAL A 222 -2.48 -37.71 8.17
N ALA A 223 -3.21 -37.34 7.10
CA ALA A 223 -2.81 -37.67 5.74
C ALA A 223 -1.45 -37.04 5.36
N VAL A 224 -1.22 -35.77 5.73
CA VAL A 224 0.07 -35.09 5.52
C VAL A 224 1.18 -35.78 6.32
N GLY A 225 0.98 -36.02 7.61
CA GLY A 225 1.98 -36.64 8.48
C GLY A 225 2.43 -38.03 8.01
N LEU A 226 1.50 -38.84 7.48
CA LEU A 226 1.82 -40.16 6.91
C LEU A 226 2.66 -40.05 5.63
N ASN A 227 2.44 -39.02 4.81
CA ASN A 227 3.23 -38.77 3.60
C ASN A 227 4.64 -38.25 3.95
N VAL A 228 4.75 -37.35 4.92
CA VAL A 228 6.04 -36.88 5.45
C VAL A 228 6.85 -38.04 6.02
N TYR A 229 6.23 -38.91 6.82
CA TYR A 229 6.89 -40.10 7.33
C TYR A 229 7.37 -41.04 6.21
N SER A 230 6.54 -41.25 5.18
CA SER A 230 6.91 -42.06 4.02
C SER A 230 8.13 -41.48 3.29
N LEU A 231 8.15 -40.16 3.09
CA LEU A 231 9.28 -39.44 2.47
C LEU A 231 10.54 -39.54 3.32
N TYR A 232 10.44 -39.38 4.64
CA TYR A 232 11.56 -39.49 5.58
C TYR A 232 12.24 -40.86 5.50
N ILE A 233 11.45 -41.95 5.44
CA ILE A 233 11.99 -43.31 5.31
C ILE A 233 12.71 -43.48 3.97
N ILE A 234 12.11 -43.01 2.86
CA ILE A 234 12.71 -43.09 1.52
C ILE A 234 14.03 -42.29 1.48
N ALA A 235 14.02 -41.06 2.01
CA ALA A 235 15.18 -40.17 2.06
C ALA A 235 16.31 -40.70 2.96
N SER A 236 15.97 -41.44 4.02
CA SER A 236 16.94 -42.09 4.90
C SER A 236 17.52 -43.39 4.32
N GLY A 237 17.21 -43.71 3.06
CA GLY A 237 17.65 -44.94 2.38
C GLY A 237 16.87 -46.20 2.78
N GLY A 238 15.72 -46.06 3.45
CA GLY A 238 14.85 -47.18 3.84
C GLY A 238 13.87 -47.59 2.74
N GLU A 239 13.47 -48.87 2.73
CA GLU A 239 12.46 -49.38 1.78
C GLU A 239 11.04 -48.95 2.22
N CYS A 240 10.33 -48.20 1.36
CA CYS A 240 8.92 -47.85 1.56
C CYS A 240 8.15 -48.06 0.25
N ALA A 241 7.08 -48.87 0.30
CA ALA A 241 6.27 -49.26 -0.86
C ALA A 241 5.28 -48.15 -1.29
N ARG A 242 5.83 -47.00 -1.69
CA ARG A 242 5.10 -45.81 -2.18
C ARG A 242 5.55 -45.50 -3.61
N GLU A 243 4.61 -45.13 -4.47
CA GLU A 243 4.88 -44.70 -5.84
C GLU A 243 5.17 -43.19 -5.88
N THR A 244 6.09 -42.75 -6.74
CA THR A 244 6.53 -41.35 -6.78
C THR A 244 5.41 -40.40 -7.18
N GLY A 245 4.60 -40.77 -8.17
CA GLY A 245 3.43 -40.01 -8.61
C GLY A 245 2.36 -39.82 -7.54
N SER A 246 2.13 -40.79 -6.65
CA SER A 246 1.18 -40.64 -5.55
C SER A 246 1.62 -39.61 -4.51
N LEU A 247 2.93 -39.51 -4.23
CA LEU A 247 3.51 -38.50 -3.35
C LEU A 247 3.36 -37.08 -3.94
N VAL A 248 3.52 -36.94 -5.26
CA VAL A 248 3.29 -35.69 -6.01
C VAL A 248 1.85 -35.18 -5.86
N TRP A 249 0.86 -36.05 -6.07
CA TRP A 249 -0.56 -35.66 -6.07
C TRP A 249 -1.09 -35.27 -4.70
N VAL A 250 -0.50 -35.80 -3.62
CA VAL A 250 -0.81 -35.36 -2.25
C VAL A 250 -0.39 -33.91 -2.05
N GLY A 251 0.81 -33.50 -2.48
CA GLY A 251 1.28 -32.11 -2.36
C GLY A 251 0.40 -31.09 -3.09
N VAL A 252 -0.19 -31.49 -4.23
CA VAL A 252 -1.09 -30.63 -5.01
C VAL A 252 -2.37 -30.28 -4.22
N ILE A 253 -2.92 -31.19 -3.41
CA ILE A 253 -4.18 -30.97 -2.66
C ILE A 253 -4.13 -29.74 -1.73
N TYR A 254 -2.95 -29.36 -1.22
CA TYR A 254 -2.84 -28.44 -0.08
C TYR A 254 -2.50 -26.98 -0.45
N VAL A 255 -2.24 -26.66 -1.72
CA VAL A 255 -1.89 -25.28 -2.15
C VAL A 255 -3.03 -24.26 -2.00
N PRO A 256 -4.27 -24.54 -2.44
CA PRO A 256 -5.33 -23.53 -2.41
C PRO A 256 -5.83 -23.21 -0.99
N GLU A 257 -5.35 -23.95 0.01
CA GLU A 257 -5.63 -23.70 1.42
C GLU A 257 -4.91 -22.43 1.89
N CYS A 258 -3.66 -22.19 1.48
CA CYS A 258 -2.87 -21.02 1.92
C CYS A 258 -3.42 -19.69 1.41
N GLU A 259 -3.79 -19.59 0.13
CA GLU A 259 -4.40 -18.37 -0.43
C GLU A 259 -5.79 -18.10 0.18
N SER A 260 -6.57 -19.15 0.43
CA SER A 260 -7.88 -19.03 1.09
C SER A 260 -7.73 -18.62 2.56
N GLU A 261 -6.74 -19.14 3.26
CA GLU A 261 -6.43 -18.79 4.65
C GLU A 261 -5.96 -17.33 4.75
N ALA A 262 -5.02 -16.92 3.89
CA ALA A 262 -4.56 -15.54 3.82
C ALA A 262 -5.71 -14.57 3.57
N LYS A 263 -6.60 -14.92 2.63
CA LYS A 263 -7.82 -14.14 2.36
C LYS A 263 -8.73 -14.02 3.58
N ILE A 264 -9.03 -15.14 4.26
CA ILE A 264 -9.87 -15.11 5.47
C ILE A 264 -9.22 -14.26 6.55
N TYR A 265 -7.92 -14.44 6.81
CA TYR A 265 -7.20 -13.65 7.81
C TYR A 265 -7.26 -12.15 7.50
N LEU A 266 -6.98 -11.76 6.24
CA LEU A 266 -7.00 -10.37 5.81
C LEU A 266 -8.41 -9.77 5.92
N ASP A 267 -9.43 -10.44 5.38
CA ASP A 267 -10.81 -9.95 5.31
C ASP A 267 -11.50 -9.93 6.70
N THR A 268 -11.01 -10.69 7.68
CA THR A 268 -11.65 -10.74 9.02
C THR A 268 -10.78 -10.19 10.14
N THR A 269 -9.62 -10.79 10.37
CA THR A 269 -8.82 -10.52 11.58
C THR A 269 -7.97 -9.28 11.39
N TYR A 270 -7.22 -9.22 10.29
CA TYR A 270 -6.34 -8.09 10.01
C TYR A 270 -7.14 -6.81 9.84
N GLU A 271 -8.18 -6.80 9.01
CA GLU A 271 -9.01 -5.61 8.76
C GLU A 271 -9.59 -5.02 10.07
N LEU A 272 -10.12 -5.87 10.94
CA LEU A 272 -10.70 -5.44 12.22
C LEU A 272 -9.63 -4.88 13.18
N GLU A 273 -8.54 -5.62 13.39
CA GLU A 273 -7.49 -5.20 14.32
C GLU A 273 -6.77 -3.95 13.81
N ALA A 274 -6.42 -3.90 12.52
CA ALA A 274 -5.75 -2.75 11.91
C ALA A 274 -6.60 -1.48 12.02
N SER A 275 -7.91 -1.57 11.75
CA SER A 275 -8.84 -0.45 11.94
C SER A 275 -8.86 0.03 13.41
N GLN A 276 -8.94 -0.89 14.38
CA GLN A 276 -8.97 -0.54 15.80
C GLN A 276 -7.67 0.07 16.32
N TYR A 277 -6.52 -0.47 15.94
CA TYR A 277 -5.23 0.08 16.34
C TYR A 277 -4.92 1.40 15.62
N CYS A 278 -5.23 1.52 14.33
CA CYS A 278 -5.12 2.78 13.62
C CYS A 278 -6.00 3.86 14.25
N ASN A 279 -7.29 3.58 14.47
CA ASN A 279 -8.23 4.53 15.09
C ASN A 279 -7.72 5.03 16.44
N ARG A 280 -7.21 4.14 17.31
CA ARG A 280 -6.62 4.54 18.60
C ARG A 280 -5.39 5.43 18.44
N ALA A 281 -4.50 5.11 17.52
CA ALA A 281 -3.31 5.92 17.24
C ALA A 281 -3.69 7.31 16.72
N VAL A 282 -4.61 7.39 15.75
CA VAL A 282 -5.09 8.64 15.17
C VAL A 282 -5.82 9.50 16.20
N ILE A 283 -6.61 8.91 17.11
CA ILE A 283 -7.25 9.65 18.21
C ILE A 283 -6.20 10.23 19.17
N GLY A 284 -5.18 9.45 19.53
CA GLY A 284 -4.07 9.92 20.37
C GLY A 284 -3.37 11.12 19.72
N GLU A 285 -3.01 11.00 18.45
CA GLU A 285 -2.34 12.04 17.68
C GLU A 285 -3.22 13.30 17.51
N TRP A 286 -4.52 13.13 17.21
CA TRP A 286 -5.48 14.23 17.12
C TRP A 286 -5.59 15.01 18.44
N ASN A 287 -5.68 14.31 19.56
CA ASN A 287 -5.79 14.93 20.88
C ASN A 287 -4.54 15.76 21.22
N TYR A 288 -3.35 15.26 20.88
CA TYR A 288 -2.11 16.00 21.04
C TYR A 288 -2.06 17.25 20.13
N ASN A 289 -2.34 17.08 18.83
CA ASN A 289 -2.30 18.18 17.85
C ASN A 289 -3.34 19.28 18.11
N THR A 290 -4.44 18.94 18.81
CA THR A 290 -5.49 19.88 19.21
C THR A 290 -5.38 20.34 20.67
N ASN A 291 -4.32 19.93 21.39
CA ASN A 291 -4.03 20.40 22.75
C ASN A 291 -2.55 20.19 23.10
N LEU A 292 -1.67 21.06 22.59
CA LEU A 292 -0.22 20.93 22.72
C LEU A 292 0.31 21.09 24.16
N THR A 293 -0.51 21.58 25.08
CA THR A 293 -0.11 21.79 26.49
C THR A 293 -0.42 20.59 27.38
N SER A 294 -1.07 19.54 26.86
CA SER A 294 -1.44 18.35 27.62
C SER A 294 -0.34 17.29 27.54
N GLU A 295 0.41 17.13 28.63
CA GLU A 295 1.39 16.04 28.78
C GLU A 295 0.71 14.66 28.68
N GLU A 296 -0.50 14.51 29.23
CA GLU A 296 -1.29 13.27 29.11
C GLU A 296 -1.63 12.93 27.64
N ALA A 297 -1.97 13.93 26.82
CA ALA A 297 -2.24 13.72 25.40
C ALA A 297 -0.96 13.37 24.62
N GLU A 298 0.18 13.98 24.95
CA GLU A 298 1.49 13.66 24.37
C GLU A 298 1.89 12.21 24.67
N GLU A 299 1.77 11.79 25.94
CA GLU A 299 2.07 10.43 26.38
C GLU A 299 1.14 9.40 25.72
N ALA A 300 -0.17 9.67 25.67
CA ALA A 300 -1.15 8.79 25.04
C ALA A 300 -0.95 8.67 23.52
N ALA A 301 -0.55 9.74 22.83
CA ALA A 301 -0.20 9.71 21.41
C ALA A 301 1.04 8.83 21.16
N ALA A 302 2.07 8.97 21.99
CA ALA A 302 3.28 8.15 21.90
C ALA A 302 3.00 6.67 22.18
N GLU A 303 2.22 6.37 23.23
CA GLU A 303 1.85 5.00 23.61
C GLU A 303 1.03 4.31 22.51
N SER A 304 -0.03 4.96 22.03
CA SER A 304 -0.90 4.40 20.99
C SER A 304 -0.18 4.17 19.65
N SER A 305 0.77 5.05 19.28
CA SER A 305 1.65 4.85 18.13
C SER A 305 2.55 3.62 18.26
N ILE A 306 3.12 3.39 19.47
CA ILE A 306 3.89 2.19 19.78
C ILE A 306 3.01 0.94 19.74
N GLU A 307 1.79 0.99 20.29
CA GLU A 307 0.85 -0.13 20.22
C GLU A 307 0.53 -0.52 18.77
N TYR A 308 0.31 0.47 17.90
CA TYR A 308 0.04 0.22 16.49
C TYR A 308 1.25 -0.41 15.78
N SER A 309 2.46 0.10 16.03
CA SER A 309 3.70 -0.49 15.50
C SER A 309 3.90 -1.95 15.98
N ASN A 310 3.61 -2.23 17.25
CA ASN A 310 3.67 -3.58 17.81
C ASN A 310 2.62 -4.51 17.21
N PHE A 311 1.42 -4.00 16.90
CA PHE A 311 0.43 -4.75 16.14
C PHE A 311 0.95 -5.10 14.74
N GLN A 312 1.49 -4.12 13.99
CA GLN A 312 2.03 -4.35 12.66
C GLN A 312 3.14 -5.40 12.67
N PHE A 313 4.08 -5.30 13.63
CA PHE A 313 5.14 -6.30 13.80
C PHE A 313 4.58 -7.69 14.13
N ARG A 314 3.61 -7.82 15.04
CA ARG A 314 3.00 -9.11 15.38
C ARG A 314 2.22 -9.72 14.22
N ALA A 315 1.36 -8.95 13.56
CA ALA A 315 0.61 -9.39 12.40
C ALA A 315 1.56 -9.87 11.29
N TRP A 316 2.65 -9.12 11.08
CA TRP A 316 3.72 -9.52 10.18
C TRP A 316 4.40 -10.81 10.61
N ASN A 317 4.93 -10.82 11.83
CA ASN A 317 5.76 -11.90 12.34
C ASN A 317 5.01 -13.22 12.47
N ASP A 318 3.75 -13.18 12.88
CA ASP A 318 2.99 -14.39 13.21
C ASP A 318 2.25 -14.94 11.98
N TYR A 319 1.86 -14.09 11.02
CA TYR A 319 1.02 -14.48 9.88
C TYR A 319 1.61 -14.07 8.52
N ILE A 320 1.63 -12.77 8.23
CA ILE A 320 1.80 -12.21 6.87
C ILE A 320 3.13 -12.64 6.25
N ARG A 321 4.18 -12.71 7.06
CA ARG A 321 5.53 -13.02 6.60
C ARG A 321 5.69 -14.46 6.12
N HIS A 322 4.78 -15.37 6.47
CA HIS A 322 4.86 -16.80 6.17
C HIS A 322 4.22 -17.18 4.83
N TRP A 323 3.49 -16.24 4.22
CA TRP A 323 2.89 -16.44 2.91
C TRP A 323 3.82 -15.96 1.80
N ASP A 324 4.19 -16.86 0.89
CA ASP A 324 4.79 -16.50 -0.39
C ASP A 324 3.70 -16.02 -1.35
N PHE A 325 3.40 -14.72 -1.22
CA PHE A 325 2.34 -14.04 -1.97
C PHE A 325 2.62 -13.95 -3.47
N GLU A 326 3.87 -14.16 -3.93
CA GLU A 326 4.18 -14.16 -5.36
C GLU A 326 3.53 -15.36 -6.07
N ALA A 327 3.32 -16.46 -5.35
CA ALA A 327 2.65 -17.67 -5.83
C ALA A 327 1.10 -17.56 -5.88
N PHE A 328 0.51 -16.50 -5.32
CA PHE A 328 -0.93 -16.30 -5.27
C PHE A 328 -1.51 -15.82 -6.61
N THR A 329 -2.79 -16.12 -6.84
CA THR A 329 -3.48 -15.81 -8.11
C THR A 329 -4.42 -14.62 -8.00
N ASP A 330 -4.98 -14.36 -6.81
CA ASP A 330 -5.80 -13.19 -6.51
C ASP A 330 -4.90 -11.94 -6.40
N SER A 331 -4.99 -11.07 -7.40
CA SER A 331 -4.18 -9.85 -7.49
C SER A 331 -4.40 -8.90 -6.32
N VAL A 332 -5.59 -8.90 -5.72
CA VAL A 332 -5.92 -8.05 -4.56
C VAL A 332 -5.14 -8.54 -3.34
N ILE A 333 -5.22 -9.83 -3.03
CA ILE A 333 -4.50 -10.43 -1.91
C ILE A 333 -2.98 -10.31 -2.09
N LYS A 334 -2.50 -10.59 -3.31
CA LYS A 334 -1.09 -10.42 -3.67
C LYS A 334 -0.59 -9.00 -3.38
N ARG A 335 -1.37 -7.98 -3.79
CA ARG A 335 -1.02 -6.57 -3.56
C ARG A 335 -1.11 -6.16 -2.09
N GLN A 336 -2.12 -6.62 -1.34
CA GLN A 336 -2.20 -6.38 0.10
C GLN A 336 -0.94 -6.94 0.80
N LEU A 337 -0.59 -8.20 0.52
CA LEU A 337 0.57 -8.84 1.14
C LEU A 337 1.90 -8.21 0.70
N LYS A 338 2.00 -7.69 -0.53
CA LYS A 338 3.16 -6.90 -0.98
C LYS A 338 3.38 -5.68 -0.08
N PHE A 339 2.34 -4.93 0.25
CA PHE A 339 2.44 -3.76 1.14
C PHE A 339 2.64 -4.17 2.60
N LEU A 340 1.92 -5.18 3.07
CA LEU A 340 1.99 -5.64 4.45
C LEU A 340 3.30 -6.33 4.83
N ASN A 341 4.07 -6.82 3.85
CA ASN A 341 5.42 -7.32 4.09
C ASN A 341 6.45 -6.21 4.33
N VAL A 342 6.08 -4.94 4.16
CA VAL A 342 6.91 -3.77 4.43
C VAL A 342 6.30 -3.02 5.62
N ILE A 343 6.80 -3.31 6.82
CA ILE A 343 6.27 -2.78 8.09
C ILE A 343 6.98 -1.50 8.55
N GLY A 344 7.92 -0.98 7.76
CA GLY A 344 8.62 0.27 8.03
C GLY A 344 9.38 0.24 9.36
N VAL A 345 9.22 1.26 10.19
CA VAL A 345 9.96 1.38 11.46
C VAL A 345 9.63 0.27 12.47
N ALA A 346 8.48 -0.39 12.34
CA ALA A 346 8.11 -1.52 13.17
C ALA A 346 9.05 -2.73 13.01
N ALA A 347 9.91 -2.75 11.98
CA ALA A 347 10.95 -3.78 11.80
C ALA A 347 12.14 -3.63 12.77
N LEU A 348 12.26 -2.49 13.47
CA LEU A 348 13.27 -2.29 14.51
C LEU A 348 12.97 -3.15 15.74
N ASN A 349 14.02 -3.55 16.47
CA ASN A 349 13.81 -4.14 17.79
C ASN A 349 13.27 -3.08 18.77
N SER A 350 12.72 -3.52 19.91
CA SER A 350 12.09 -2.62 20.88
C SER A 350 12.99 -1.49 21.37
N THR A 351 14.28 -1.75 21.60
CA THR A 351 15.24 -0.72 22.05
C THR A 351 15.47 0.34 20.98
N ASP A 352 15.73 -0.08 19.75
CA ASP A 352 15.95 0.84 18.63
C ASP A 352 14.67 1.60 18.25
N LEU A 353 13.50 0.95 18.30
CA LEU A 353 12.21 1.58 18.02
C LEU A 353 11.88 2.66 19.05
N SER A 354 12.08 2.37 20.35
CA SER A 354 11.92 3.37 21.40
C SER A 354 12.90 4.53 21.22
N ARG A 355 14.16 4.26 20.85
CA ARG A 355 15.12 5.34 20.60
C ARG A 355 14.77 6.15 19.35
N TYR A 356 14.31 5.50 18.28
CA TYR A 356 13.86 6.16 17.05
C TYR A 356 12.70 7.12 17.34
N ASN A 357 11.68 6.67 18.06
CA ASN A 357 10.54 7.51 18.44
C ASN A 357 10.96 8.66 19.37
N ALA A 358 11.88 8.42 20.31
CA ALA A 358 12.43 9.47 21.18
C ALA A 358 13.20 10.53 20.37
N VAL A 359 14.09 10.12 19.47
CA VAL A 359 14.84 11.05 18.61
C VAL A 359 13.89 11.87 17.73
N LEU A 360 12.90 11.23 17.10
CA LEU A 360 11.89 11.92 16.29
C LEU A 360 11.07 12.92 17.10
N GLY A 361 10.65 12.54 18.31
CA GLY A 361 9.95 13.41 19.26
C GLY A 361 10.81 14.59 19.70
N GLU A 362 12.08 14.37 20.04
CA GLU A 362 13.04 15.42 20.42
C GLU A 362 13.26 16.42 19.27
N MET A 363 13.40 15.95 18.03
CA MET A 363 13.54 16.81 16.85
C MET A 363 12.26 17.64 16.60
N SER A 364 11.10 17.00 16.60
CA SER A 364 9.80 17.67 16.41
C SER A 364 9.52 18.69 17.51
N LYS A 365 9.81 18.37 18.77
CA LYS A 365 9.69 19.28 19.91
C LYS A 365 10.64 20.46 19.81
N THR A 366 11.88 20.22 19.42
CA THR A 366 12.89 21.28 19.20
C THR A 366 12.38 22.28 18.16
N TYR A 367 11.84 21.79 17.05
CA TYR A 367 11.24 22.64 16.02
C TYR A 367 10.01 23.39 16.53
N GLY A 368 9.05 22.67 17.13
CA GLY A 368 7.74 23.21 17.53
C GLY A 368 7.79 24.19 18.70
N THR A 369 8.84 24.16 19.52
CA THR A 369 9.01 25.06 20.68
C THR A 369 10.08 26.13 20.46
N ALA A 370 10.73 26.17 19.30
CA ALA A 370 11.75 27.16 19.00
C ALA A 370 11.17 28.58 18.99
N LYS A 371 11.92 29.51 19.58
CA LYS A 371 11.61 30.94 19.62
C LYS A 371 12.86 31.76 19.32
N ILE A 372 12.67 32.94 18.74
CA ILE A 372 13.76 33.87 18.45
C ILE A 372 13.50 35.24 19.07
N CYS A 373 14.57 35.99 19.32
CA CYS A 373 14.42 37.37 19.75
C CYS A 373 14.04 38.30 18.59
N PRO A 374 13.25 39.36 18.82
CA PRO A 374 12.96 40.37 17.80
C PRO A 374 14.22 41.06 17.27
N PHE A 375 14.21 41.46 16.00
CA PHE A 375 15.33 42.14 15.34
C PHE A 375 15.84 43.38 16.10
N ASN A 376 14.90 44.16 16.67
CA ASN A 376 15.21 45.39 17.42
C ASN A 376 15.71 45.13 18.85
N ASN A 377 15.57 43.90 19.38
CA ASN A 377 16.06 43.50 20.70
C ASN A 377 16.63 42.08 20.65
N GLN A 378 17.81 41.92 20.07
CA GLN A 378 18.41 40.59 19.82
C GLN A 378 18.86 39.85 21.10
N ASN A 379 18.96 40.54 22.24
CA ASN A 379 19.31 39.97 23.55
C ASN A 379 18.11 39.89 24.50
N CYS A 380 16.93 39.65 23.94
CA CYS A 380 15.68 39.56 24.69
C CYS A 380 15.65 38.36 25.66
N ASN A 381 14.71 38.40 26.61
CA ASN A 381 14.33 37.19 27.33
C ASN A 381 13.40 36.35 26.44
N VAL A 382 13.93 35.31 25.80
CA VAL A 382 13.22 34.46 24.82
C VAL A 382 11.91 33.86 25.38
N THR A 383 11.82 33.61 26.68
CA THR A 383 10.59 33.08 27.28
C THR A 383 9.46 34.11 27.32
N ALA A 384 9.79 35.38 27.59
CA ALA A 384 8.82 36.46 27.76
C ALA A 384 8.58 37.28 26.47
N GLU A 385 9.62 37.42 25.64
CA GLU A 385 9.65 38.32 24.47
C GLU A 385 9.95 37.55 23.16
N GLY A 386 10.09 36.22 23.23
CA GLY A 386 10.43 35.41 22.07
C GLY A 386 9.26 35.28 21.09
N LEU A 387 9.61 35.36 19.81
CA LEU A 387 8.71 35.21 18.67
C LEU A 387 8.61 33.75 18.28
N ASN A 388 7.39 33.25 18.07
CA ASN A 388 7.14 31.90 17.56
C ASN A 388 7.21 31.88 16.03
N LEU A 389 7.30 30.70 15.42
CA LEU A 389 7.19 30.59 13.95
C LEU A 389 5.86 31.19 13.46
N GLU A 390 4.77 30.63 13.97
CA GLU A 390 3.40 31.04 13.68
C GLU A 390 2.82 31.80 14.89
N PRO A 391 2.29 33.02 14.73
CA PRO A 391 2.25 33.81 13.50
C PRO A 391 3.44 34.78 13.34
N ASP A 392 4.31 34.93 14.36
CA ASP A 392 5.19 36.10 14.45
C ASP A 392 6.25 36.16 13.36
N VAL A 393 7.04 35.10 13.22
CA VAL A 393 8.15 35.02 12.28
C VAL A 393 7.65 34.94 10.85
N GLU A 394 6.59 34.18 10.59
CA GLU A 394 5.96 34.13 9.26
C GLU A 394 5.42 35.48 8.82
N ARG A 395 4.77 36.22 9.74
CA ARG A 395 4.31 37.59 9.46
C ARG A 395 5.48 38.52 9.14
N ILE A 396 6.59 38.43 9.87
CA ILE A 396 7.78 39.27 9.58
C ILE A 396 8.33 38.95 8.20
N ILE A 397 8.54 37.67 7.88
CA ILE A 397 9.14 37.26 6.60
C ILE A 397 8.22 37.59 5.40
N SER A 398 6.90 37.45 5.54
CA SER A 398 5.94 37.75 4.47
C SER A 398 5.76 39.26 4.24
N THR A 399 5.77 40.08 5.29
CA THR A 399 5.41 41.52 5.20
C THR A 399 6.59 42.48 5.26
N SER A 400 7.68 42.15 5.95
CA SER A 400 8.83 43.05 6.03
C SER A 400 9.46 43.21 4.65
N ARG A 401 9.92 44.44 4.39
CA ARG A 401 10.69 44.78 3.20
C ARG A 401 12.08 45.31 3.58
N ASN A 402 12.52 45.11 4.83
CA ASN A 402 13.86 45.47 5.29
C ASN A 402 14.79 44.27 5.17
N SER A 403 15.77 44.31 4.26
CA SER A 403 16.65 43.16 4.01
C SER A 403 17.47 42.72 5.22
N ALA A 404 17.88 43.66 6.09
CA ALA A 404 18.62 43.33 7.31
C ALA A 404 17.75 42.61 8.35
N GLU A 405 16.49 43.02 8.51
CA GLU A 405 15.52 42.34 9.38
C GLU A 405 15.19 40.94 8.86
N LEU A 406 14.99 40.81 7.56
CA LEU A 406 14.73 39.52 6.91
C LEU A 406 15.92 38.57 7.05
N ALA A 407 17.16 39.04 6.81
CA ALA A 407 18.37 38.25 6.96
C ALA A 407 18.58 37.78 8.40
N TYR A 408 18.42 38.68 9.38
CA TYR A 408 18.49 38.33 10.79
C TYR A 408 17.43 37.30 11.17
N THR A 409 16.17 37.53 10.79
CA THR A 409 15.04 36.65 11.16
C THR A 409 15.24 35.25 10.56
N TRP A 410 15.69 35.19 9.31
CA TRP A 410 16.01 33.94 8.62
C TRP A 410 17.12 33.14 9.31
N GLU A 411 18.19 33.82 9.75
CA GLU A 411 19.33 33.20 10.44
C GLU A 411 18.99 32.80 11.87
N ALA A 412 18.38 33.70 12.64
CA ALA A 412 17.99 33.45 14.02
C ALA A 412 17.06 32.24 14.12
N TRP A 413 16.10 32.11 13.19
CA TRP A 413 15.23 30.94 13.14
C TRP A 413 16.01 29.65 12.91
N ARG A 414 17.00 29.65 12.01
CA ARG A 414 17.83 28.48 11.73
C ARG A 414 18.73 28.08 12.88
N ASN A 415 19.28 29.07 13.57
CA ASN A 415 20.12 28.87 14.74
C ASN A 415 19.29 28.31 15.92
N ALA A 416 18.02 28.69 16.05
CA ALA A 416 17.14 28.22 17.12
C ALA A 416 16.51 26.84 16.83
N SER A 417 16.08 26.59 15.58
CA SER A 417 15.32 25.39 15.23
C SER A 417 16.15 24.28 14.55
N GLY A 418 17.12 24.63 13.71
CA GLY A 418 17.85 23.67 12.87
C GLY A 418 19.16 23.21 13.48
N LYS A 419 19.99 24.16 13.94
CA LYS A 419 21.30 23.88 14.55
C LYS A 419 21.24 22.84 15.68
N PRO A 420 20.30 22.88 16.64
CA PRO A 420 20.23 21.87 17.70
C PRO A 420 19.86 20.46 17.21
N ILE A 421 19.15 20.36 16.07
CA ILE A 421 18.69 19.11 15.49
C ILE A 421 19.82 18.34 14.80
N ARG A 422 20.93 19.01 14.44
CA ARG A 422 22.02 18.42 13.65
C ARG A 422 22.50 17.05 14.16
N ASN A 423 22.75 16.93 15.47
CA ASN A 423 23.28 15.70 16.06
C ASN A 423 22.21 14.61 16.18
N LEU A 424 20.98 14.99 16.53
CA LEU A 424 19.83 14.08 16.55
C LEU A 424 19.57 13.52 15.14
N TYR A 425 19.73 14.33 14.11
CA TYR A 425 19.53 13.90 12.72
C TYR A 425 20.56 12.86 12.28
N ASN A 426 21.81 12.94 12.74
CA ASN A 426 22.81 11.90 12.48
C ASN A 426 22.36 10.54 13.03
N GLU A 427 21.91 10.50 14.29
CA GLU A 427 21.41 9.28 14.93
C GLU A 427 20.12 8.78 14.27
N PHE A 428 19.21 9.70 13.93
CA PHE A 428 17.99 9.41 13.19
C PHE A 428 18.28 8.68 11.87
N ILE A 429 19.29 9.12 11.10
CA ILE A 429 19.61 8.45 9.84
C ILE A 429 20.07 7.02 10.09
N ASP A 430 20.91 6.79 11.11
CA ASP A 430 21.42 5.44 11.40
C ASP A 430 20.28 4.48 11.79
N LEU A 431 19.34 4.95 12.64
CA LEU A 431 18.15 4.18 13.02
C LEU A 431 17.19 3.96 11.83
N SER A 432 17.01 4.97 10.98
CA SER A 432 16.14 4.89 9.80
C SER A 432 16.69 3.91 8.76
N ASN A 433 18.00 3.97 8.48
CA ASN A 433 18.65 3.03 7.57
C ASN A 433 18.65 1.61 8.15
N LYS A 434 18.79 1.46 9.48
CA LYS A 434 18.63 0.17 10.15
C LYS A 434 17.21 -0.38 9.97
N ALA A 435 16.19 0.46 10.04
CA ALA A 435 14.80 0.07 9.78
C ALA A 435 14.61 -0.36 8.31
N ALA A 436 15.15 0.42 7.36
CA ALA A 436 15.12 0.08 5.94
C ALA A 436 15.75 -1.29 5.68
N GLN A 437 16.97 -1.51 6.19
CA GLN A 437 17.67 -2.78 6.09
C GLN A 437 16.89 -3.92 6.75
N ALA A 438 16.23 -3.70 7.87
CA ALA A 438 15.40 -4.72 8.51
C ALA A 438 14.19 -5.13 7.63
N ASN A 439 13.59 -4.19 6.89
CA ASN A 439 12.56 -4.50 5.90
C ASN A 439 13.15 -5.18 4.65
N GLY A 440 14.30 -4.72 4.18
CA GLY A 440 15.02 -5.29 3.04
C GLY A 440 15.59 -6.68 3.31
N ASN A 441 15.87 -7.01 4.56
CA ASN A 441 16.44 -8.29 4.96
C ASN A 441 15.53 -9.46 4.60
N LYS A 442 14.20 -9.32 4.46
CA LYS A 442 13.38 -10.42 3.90
C LYS A 442 13.47 -10.58 2.38
N TYR A 443 13.74 -9.51 1.63
CA TYR A 443 14.17 -9.63 0.22
C TYR A 443 15.60 -10.19 0.11
N LYS A 444 16.39 -10.07 1.18
CA LYS A 444 17.77 -10.57 1.29
C LYS A 444 17.90 -11.98 1.89
N PHE A 445 16.93 -12.44 2.67
CA PHE A 445 16.95 -13.72 3.40
C PHE A 445 16.50 -14.89 2.51
N TYR A 446 17.18 -15.00 1.37
CA TYR A 446 17.54 -16.27 0.77
C TYR A 446 18.99 -16.14 0.27
N PHE A 447 19.96 -16.41 1.16
CA PHE A 447 21.36 -16.87 0.94
C PHE A 447 22.43 -16.19 1.80
N VAL A 448 23.08 -16.96 2.68
CA VAL A 448 24.53 -16.86 2.94
C VAL A 448 25.10 -18.28 3.00
N LEU A 449 26.01 -18.61 2.08
CA LEU A 449 26.99 -19.69 2.25
C LEU A 449 28.37 -19.25 1.78
N SER A 450 29.33 -19.33 2.69
CA SER A 450 30.75 -19.38 2.36
C SER A 450 31.18 -20.84 2.22
N PHE A 451 31.80 -21.19 1.09
CA PHE A 451 32.40 -22.52 0.87
C PHE A 451 33.88 -22.52 1.24
N SER A 452 34.30 -23.48 2.07
CA SER A 452 35.69 -23.95 2.11
C SER A 452 35.72 -25.42 1.66
N LYS A 453 36.26 -25.64 0.45
CA LYS A 453 36.48 -26.97 -0.16
C LYS A 453 37.42 -27.83 0.67
N LYS A 454 37.07 -29.11 0.88
CA LYS A 454 38.07 -30.19 0.99
C LYS A 454 37.52 -31.52 0.46
N ASN A 455 38.21 -32.01 -0.56
CA ASN A 455 38.25 -33.35 -1.18
C ASN A 455 37.09 -33.85 -2.08
N PRO A 456 37.42 -34.29 -3.32
CA PRO A 456 36.52 -35.01 -4.21
C PRO A 456 36.81 -36.52 -4.15
N GLU A 457 35.80 -37.34 -3.84
CA GLU A 457 35.72 -38.77 -4.26
C GLU A 457 34.45 -39.40 -3.68
N THR A 458 33.34 -39.32 -4.44
CA THR A 458 32.31 -40.37 -4.62
C THR A 458 31.20 -39.85 -5.54
N GLN A 459 31.02 -40.54 -6.67
CA GLN A 459 29.85 -40.41 -7.55
C GLN A 459 28.69 -41.20 -6.93
N THR A 460 27.55 -40.57 -6.63
CA THR A 460 26.21 -41.20 -6.68
C THR A 460 25.09 -40.15 -6.55
N PHE A 461 24.11 -40.29 -7.43
CA PHE A 461 22.72 -39.79 -7.42
C PHE A 461 22.39 -38.33 -7.79
N SER A 462 21.75 -38.19 -8.97
CA SER A 462 21.16 -36.96 -9.53
C SER A 462 19.62 -36.94 -9.45
N ALA A 463 19.00 -37.73 -8.58
CA ALA A 463 17.53 -37.83 -8.47
C ALA A 463 16.94 -37.03 -7.28
N GLU A 464 17.77 -36.66 -6.30
CA GLU A 464 17.35 -35.93 -5.09
C GLU A 464 17.08 -34.44 -5.36
N LEU A 465 17.68 -33.87 -6.42
CA LEU A 465 17.52 -32.46 -6.79
C LEU A 465 16.16 -32.15 -7.43
N GLU A 466 15.56 -33.11 -8.14
CA GLU A 466 14.27 -32.91 -8.81
C GLU A 466 13.09 -32.92 -7.82
N ILE A 467 13.12 -33.75 -6.77
CA ILE A 467 12.01 -33.90 -5.81
C ILE A 467 11.86 -32.66 -4.91
N CYS A 468 12.95 -32.09 -4.40
CA CYS A 468 12.90 -30.87 -3.59
C CYS A 468 12.55 -29.61 -4.40
N THR A 469 13.06 -29.50 -5.63
CA THR A 469 12.69 -28.40 -6.55
C THR A 469 11.21 -28.49 -6.92
N PHE A 470 10.70 -29.70 -7.07
CA PHE A 470 9.31 -29.99 -7.38
C PHE A 470 8.35 -29.79 -6.19
N ILE A 471 8.77 -30.12 -4.96
CA ILE A 471 8.00 -29.80 -3.73
C ILE A 471 7.97 -28.29 -3.48
N LYS A 472 9.05 -27.55 -3.77
CA LYS A 472 9.03 -26.07 -3.72
C LYS A 472 8.14 -25.46 -4.82
N HIS A 473 8.04 -26.11 -5.99
CA HIS A 473 7.15 -25.71 -7.08
C HIS A 473 5.68 -26.10 -6.87
N ILE A 474 5.42 -27.13 -6.04
CA ILE A 474 4.08 -27.64 -5.73
C ILE A 474 3.57 -27.15 -4.38
N GLY A 475 4.40 -26.80 -3.42
CA GLY A 475 4.00 -26.22 -2.12
C GLY A 475 3.66 -24.73 -2.17
N ARG A 476 3.48 -24.17 -3.38
CA ARG A 476 3.14 -22.78 -3.72
C ARG A 476 2.56 -21.97 -2.54
N GLY A 477 3.40 -21.26 -1.79
CA GLY A 477 2.92 -20.21 -0.90
C GLY A 477 3.06 -20.41 0.61
N CYS A 478 3.36 -21.61 1.14
CA CYS A 478 3.42 -21.84 2.60
C CYS A 478 4.80 -22.33 3.06
N ASP A 479 5.43 -21.56 3.96
CA ASP A 479 6.66 -21.98 4.63
C ASP A 479 6.35 -23.03 5.71
N ILE A 480 6.54 -24.31 5.40
CA ILE A 480 6.52 -25.40 6.40
C ILE A 480 7.91 -25.43 7.04
N GLU A 481 8.14 -24.55 8.02
CA GLU A 481 9.43 -24.45 8.72
C GLU A 481 9.80 -25.66 9.59
N ASP A 482 9.01 -26.75 9.57
CA ASP A 482 9.37 -28.03 10.22
C ASP A 482 9.89 -29.12 9.25
N CYS A 483 10.13 -28.81 7.98
CA CYS A 483 10.90 -29.70 7.08
C CYS A 483 12.41 -29.42 7.21
N PHE A 484 12.98 -29.66 8.39
CA PHE A 484 14.38 -29.31 8.66
C PHE A 484 15.40 -30.33 8.12
N LEU A 485 16.48 -29.75 7.58
CA LEU A 485 17.79 -30.31 7.21
C LEU A 485 17.95 -31.07 5.88
N ILE A 486 18.42 -30.30 4.88
CA ILE A 486 19.42 -30.58 3.83
C ILE A 486 18.89 -30.14 2.46
N ALA A 487 19.31 -28.95 2.01
CA ALA A 487 19.88 -28.70 0.68
C ALA A 487 19.94 -27.20 0.39
N PHE A 488 21.17 -26.70 0.34
CA PHE A 488 21.54 -25.44 -0.28
C PHE A 488 21.36 -25.51 -1.80
N TYR A 489 20.58 -24.62 -2.43
CA TYR A 489 21.05 -23.74 -3.52
C TYR A 489 19.98 -22.75 -4.04
N VAL A 490 20.55 -21.72 -4.67
CA VAL A 490 20.04 -20.46 -5.22
C VAL A 490 18.90 -20.60 -6.23
N GLN A 491 17.88 -19.76 -6.07
CA GLN A 491 17.01 -19.32 -7.16
C GLN A 491 17.10 -17.79 -7.22
N SER A 492 17.46 -17.28 -8.39
CA SER A 492 17.55 -15.85 -8.68
C SER A 492 16.15 -15.23 -8.70
N VAL A 493 15.79 -14.58 -7.59
CA VAL A 493 14.73 -13.58 -7.51
C VAL A 493 15.41 -12.22 -7.72
N VAL A 494 14.78 -11.32 -8.47
CA VAL A 494 15.28 -9.93 -8.62
C VAL A 494 15.16 -9.26 -7.25
N TRP A 495 16.29 -8.83 -6.73
CA TRP A 495 16.47 -8.27 -5.40
C TRP A 495 15.95 -6.84 -5.37
N VAL A 496 15.14 -6.50 -4.36
CA VAL A 496 15.08 -5.13 -3.85
C VAL A 496 15.59 -5.20 -2.42
N GLY A 497 16.92 -5.19 -2.25
CA GLY A 497 17.48 -4.84 -0.95
C GLY A 497 17.10 -3.40 -0.66
N LEU A 498 16.39 -3.17 0.43
CA LEU A 498 16.18 -1.81 0.96
C LEU A 498 17.42 -1.50 1.78
N ASP A 499 18.43 -0.92 1.16
CA ASP A 499 19.72 -0.66 1.80
C ASP A 499 19.67 0.66 2.59
N GLU A 500 18.77 1.58 2.19
CA GLU A 500 18.58 2.87 2.82
C GLU A 500 17.10 3.31 2.94
N THR A 501 16.87 4.30 3.81
CA THR A 501 15.55 4.88 4.08
C THR A 501 14.87 5.41 2.81
N SER A 502 15.65 5.90 1.84
CA SER A 502 15.09 6.40 0.59
C SER A 502 14.35 5.31 -0.20
N ASP A 503 14.84 4.08 -0.17
CA ASP A 503 14.20 2.97 -0.90
C ASP A 503 12.82 2.68 -0.33
N LEU A 504 12.72 2.68 1.01
CA LEU A 504 11.46 2.46 1.73
C LEU A 504 10.39 3.47 1.32
N TRP A 505 10.75 4.74 1.17
CA TRP A 505 9.80 5.78 0.74
C TRP A 505 9.41 5.65 -0.72
N LEU A 506 10.35 5.24 -1.57
CA LEU A 506 10.14 5.15 -3.01
C LEU A 506 9.35 3.91 -3.43
N LEU A 507 9.26 2.89 -2.58
CA LEU A 507 8.47 1.67 -2.84
C LEU A 507 7.00 1.95 -3.23
N ARG A 508 6.38 2.97 -2.62
CA ARG A 508 4.98 3.33 -2.90
C ARG A 508 4.77 3.97 -4.27
N TYR A 509 5.84 4.38 -4.95
CA TYR A 509 5.79 4.85 -6.34
C TYR A 509 5.97 3.72 -7.35
N GLU A 510 6.21 2.47 -6.89
CA GLU A 510 6.24 1.26 -7.73
C GLU A 510 7.02 1.44 -9.05
N SER A 511 8.19 2.08 -8.97
CA SER A 511 9.01 2.46 -10.12
C SER A 511 10.48 2.32 -9.78
N ASP A 512 11.21 1.51 -10.56
CA ASP A 512 12.62 1.19 -10.32
C ASP A 512 13.56 2.37 -10.61
N ASN A 513 13.14 3.30 -11.46
CA ASN A 513 13.92 4.48 -11.88
C ASN A 513 13.21 5.80 -11.52
N PHE A 514 12.53 5.80 -10.36
CA PHE A 514 11.73 6.96 -9.93
C PHE A 514 12.58 8.23 -9.75
N LYS A 515 13.78 8.12 -9.18
CA LYS A 515 14.68 9.27 -8.95
C LYS A 515 15.03 9.95 -10.28
N GLU A 516 15.38 9.17 -11.30
CA GLU A 516 15.68 9.65 -12.66
C GLU A 516 14.45 10.27 -13.34
N GLN A 517 13.27 9.66 -13.16
CA GLN A 517 12.02 10.23 -13.69
C GLN A 517 11.74 11.62 -13.11
N MET A 518 11.96 11.83 -11.80
CA MET A 518 11.77 13.15 -11.18
C MET A 518 12.76 14.18 -11.72
N GLU A 519 14.02 13.78 -11.93
CA GLU A 519 15.04 14.64 -12.54
C GLU A 519 14.65 15.06 -13.98
N VAL A 520 14.17 14.12 -14.79
CA VAL A 520 13.70 14.40 -16.16
C VAL A 520 12.56 15.41 -16.12
N ILE A 521 11.53 15.18 -15.30
CA ILE A 521 10.37 16.07 -15.19
C ILE A 521 10.77 17.46 -14.67
N TRP A 522 11.70 17.53 -13.70
CA TRP A 522 12.24 18.79 -13.24
C TRP A 522 12.92 19.55 -14.39
N ASN A 523 13.76 18.88 -15.18
CA ASN A 523 14.41 19.48 -16.34
C ASN A 523 13.42 19.93 -17.43
N GLU A 524 12.25 19.29 -17.55
CA GLU A 524 11.20 19.74 -18.47
C GLU A 524 10.53 21.05 -18.04
N VAL A 525 10.40 21.30 -16.73
CA VAL A 525 9.80 22.53 -16.18
C VAL A 525 10.84 23.63 -15.94
N LYS A 526 12.10 23.26 -15.73
CA LYS A 526 13.20 24.18 -15.41
C LYS A 526 13.26 25.44 -16.31
N PRO A 527 13.05 25.39 -17.64
CA PRO A 527 13.05 26.59 -18.46
C PRO A 527 11.97 27.61 -18.07
N LEU A 528 10.78 27.15 -17.65
CA LEU A 528 9.71 28.04 -17.16
C LEU A 528 10.10 28.65 -15.81
N TYR A 529 10.72 27.85 -14.93
CA TYR A 529 11.25 28.35 -13.67
C TYR A 529 12.35 29.40 -13.87
N GLU A 530 13.28 29.20 -14.80
CA GLU A 530 14.36 30.16 -15.09
C GLU A 530 13.83 31.50 -15.62
N LYS A 531 12.75 31.49 -16.41
CA LYS A 531 12.05 32.71 -16.83
C LYS A 531 11.49 33.47 -15.63
N LEU A 532 10.75 32.78 -14.76
CA LEU A 532 10.18 33.37 -13.54
C LEU A 532 11.29 33.89 -12.61
N TYR A 533 12.31 33.07 -12.37
CA TYR A 533 13.48 33.40 -11.55
C TYR A 533 14.17 34.67 -12.06
N GLY A 534 14.45 34.75 -13.36
CA GLY A 534 15.12 35.91 -13.97
C GLY A 534 14.35 37.20 -13.72
N PHE A 535 13.04 37.18 -13.95
CA PHE A 535 12.18 38.33 -13.72
C PHE A 535 12.10 38.72 -12.23
N VAL A 536 11.88 37.75 -11.34
CA VAL A 536 11.83 37.98 -9.89
C VAL A 536 13.16 38.55 -9.39
N ARG A 537 14.29 37.96 -9.78
CA ARG A 537 15.63 38.47 -9.43
C ARG A 537 15.82 39.90 -9.92
N PHE A 538 15.42 40.20 -11.15
CA PHE A 538 15.54 41.54 -11.72
C PHE A 538 14.76 42.58 -10.91
N GLN A 539 13.52 42.27 -10.50
CA GLN A 539 12.72 43.18 -9.67
C GLN A 539 13.29 43.30 -8.25
N LEU A 540 13.68 42.19 -7.63
CA LEU A 540 14.33 42.20 -6.31
C LEU A 540 15.63 43.00 -6.31
N LYS A 541 16.43 42.94 -7.39
CA LYS A 541 17.65 43.74 -7.52
C LYS A 541 17.37 45.24 -7.57
N LYS A 542 16.27 45.67 -8.19
CA LYS A 542 15.84 47.08 -8.15
C LYS A 542 15.44 47.51 -6.74
N TRP A 543 14.81 46.62 -5.99
CA TRP A 543 14.33 46.90 -4.65
C TRP A 543 15.43 46.84 -3.58
N TYR A 544 16.38 45.90 -3.73
CA TYR A 544 17.46 45.58 -2.79
C TYR A 544 18.85 45.66 -3.44
N PRO A 545 19.26 46.80 -4.02
CA PRO A 545 20.49 46.89 -4.79
C PRO A 545 21.76 46.55 -3.98
N GLN A 546 21.74 46.73 -2.66
CA GLN A 546 22.84 46.40 -1.75
C GLN A 546 23.06 44.89 -1.56
N ASP A 547 22.06 44.05 -1.83
CA ASP A 547 22.11 42.61 -1.59
C ASP A 547 22.58 41.82 -2.83
N PHE A 548 22.79 42.51 -3.97
CA PHE A 548 23.28 41.95 -5.23
C PHE A 548 24.54 42.70 -5.70
N VAL A 549 25.73 42.14 -5.43
CA VAL A 549 27.02 42.77 -5.74
C VAL A 549 27.36 42.59 -7.23
N ASN A 550 27.21 41.37 -7.74
CA ASN A 550 27.44 41.02 -9.13
C ASN A 550 26.13 40.98 -9.93
N GLU A 551 26.25 40.97 -11.25
CA GLU A 551 25.08 40.92 -12.14
C GLU A 551 24.35 39.58 -12.08
N ASP A 552 25.10 38.51 -11.93
CA ASP A 552 24.69 37.11 -11.94
C ASP A 552 24.56 36.50 -10.54
N ASP A 553 24.62 37.32 -9.49
CA ASP A 553 24.45 36.86 -8.11
C ASP A 553 23.09 36.15 -7.93
N PRO A 554 23.06 35.00 -7.24
CA PRO A 554 21.80 34.32 -6.94
C PRO A 554 20.97 35.09 -5.91
N ILE A 555 19.66 34.83 -5.86
CA ILE A 555 18.76 35.51 -4.91
C ILE A 555 19.09 35.07 -3.46
N PRO A 556 19.27 36.02 -2.52
CA PRO A 556 19.33 35.70 -1.09
C PRO A 556 18.00 35.10 -0.61
N ALA A 557 18.07 33.92 0.02
CA ALA A 557 16.89 33.13 0.41
C ALA A 557 15.92 33.86 1.35
N SER A 558 16.35 34.88 2.08
CA SER A 558 15.49 35.66 2.99
C SER A 558 14.57 36.65 2.29
N LEU A 559 14.74 36.94 1.00
CA LEU A 559 14.03 38.01 0.28
C LEU A 559 12.76 37.55 -0.46
N LEU A 560 12.36 36.29 -0.30
CA LEU A 560 11.31 35.68 -1.12
C LEU A 560 9.97 35.51 -0.39
N GLY A 561 9.76 36.26 0.69
CA GLY A 561 8.47 36.32 1.38
C GLY A 561 8.06 35.04 2.14
N ASN A 562 8.95 34.04 2.22
CA ASN A 562 8.71 32.79 2.93
C ASN A 562 9.99 32.31 3.65
N MET A 563 9.87 31.76 4.87
CA MET A 563 11.02 31.36 5.71
C MET A 563 11.98 30.38 5.02
N TRP A 564 11.45 29.55 4.12
CA TRP A 564 12.19 28.55 3.36
C TRP A 564 12.37 28.92 1.89
N SER A 565 11.80 30.03 1.44
CA SER A 565 11.74 30.40 0.02
C SER A 565 11.07 29.31 -0.84
N GLN A 566 10.14 28.55 -0.26
CA GLN A 566 9.46 27.46 -0.96
C GLN A 566 8.40 27.99 -1.93
N GLN A 567 7.75 29.09 -1.57
CA GLN A 567 6.73 29.79 -2.35
C GLN A 567 7.02 31.29 -2.22
N TRP A 568 6.77 32.05 -3.29
CA TRP A 568 7.20 33.44 -3.45
C TRP A 568 6.02 34.42 -3.60
N ASP A 569 4.80 33.97 -3.33
CA ASP A 569 3.57 34.73 -3.46
C ASP A 569 3.52 35.98 -2.56
N ASN A 570 4.13 35.93 -1.38
CA ASN A 570 4.20 37.05 -0.45
C ASN A 570 5.04 38.25 -0.94
N ILE A 571 5.77 38.12 -2.06
CA ILE A 571 6.44 39.25 -2.75
C ILE A 571 5.73 39.68 -4.03
N TYR A 572 4.47 39.24 -4.23
CA TYR A 572 3.67 39.60 -5.40
C TYR A 572 3.58 41.11 -5.62
N ASP A 573 3.52 41.92 -4.56
CA ASP A 573 3.56 43.39 -4.62
C ASP A 573 4.82 43.96 -5.31
N ILE A 574 5.95 43.25 -5.26
CA ILE A 574 7.21 43.64 -5.89
C ILE A 574 7.24 43.24 -7.37
N VAL A 575 6.60 42.12 -7.71
CA VAL A 575 6.72 41.46 -9.03
C VAL A 575 5.43 41.49 -9.85
N GLN A 576 4.40 42.19 -9.38
CA GLN A 576 3.12 42.29 -10.07
C GLN A 576 3.29 42.84 -11.49
N PRO A 577 2.83 42.13 -12.55
CA PRO A 577 2.90 42.59 -13.93
C PRO A 577 2.20 43.92 -14.19
N PHE A 578 0.96 44.06 -13.70
CA PHE A 578 0.10 45.23 -13.92
C PHE A 578 -0.46 45.76 -12.59
N PRO A 579 0.26 46.65 -11.88
CA PRO A 579 -0.16 47.20 -10.59
C PRO A 579 -1.46 48.02 -10.61
N ASN A 580 -1.87 48.51 -11.79
CA ASN A 580 -3.08 49.32 -11.95
C ASN A 580 -4.33 48.52 -12.31
N ALA A 581 -4.19 47.21 -12.56
CA ALA A 581 -5.32 46.35 -12.85
C ALA A 581 -6.18 46.11 -11.58
N PRO A 582 -7.47 45.76 -11.70
CA PRO A 582 -8.30 45.36 -10.57
C PRO A 582 -7.65 44.24 -9.74
N GLY A 583 -7.93 44.18 -8.44
CA GLY A 583 -7.47 43.07 -7.60
C GLY A 583 -8.30 41.80 -7.81
N PHE A 584 -7.70 40.62 -7.63
CA PHE A 584 -8.42 39.33 -7.62
C PHE A 584 -8.71 38.81 -6.20
N ASP A 585 -8.32 39.56 -5.17
CA ASP A 585 -8.55 39.21 -3.77
C ASP A 585 -10.04 39.41 -3.40
N ILE A 586 -10.67 38.35 -2.89
CA ILE A 586 -12.09 38.31 -2.53
C ILE A 586 -12.31 38.48 -1.01
N THR A 587 -11.24 38.72 -0.24
CA THR A 587 -11.27 38.79 1.22
C THR A 587 -12.33 39.76 1.73
N GLU A 588 -12.38 40.97 1.21
CA GLU A 588 -13.38 41.96 1.63
C GLU A 588 -14.82 41.48 1.38
N GLU A 589 -15.06 40.80 0.25
CA GLU A 589 -16.40 40.34 -0.12
C GLU A 589 -16.83 39.14 0.72
N LEU A 590 -15.91 38.21 1.01
CA LEU A 590 -16.14 37.12 1.97
C LEU A 590 -16.49 37.67 3.35
N GLN A 591 -15.75 38.67 3.83
CA GLN A 591 -15.99 39.29 5.13
C GLN A 591 -17.32 40.07 5.17
N LYS A 592 -17.70 40.75 4.08
CA LYS A 592 -19.02 41.41 3.96
C LYS A 592 -20.15 40.39 3.97
N ARG A 593 -19.99 39.23 3.32
CA ARG A 593 -21.04 38.22 3.20
C ARG A 593 -21.21 37.36 4.45
N PHE A 594 -20.10 36.95 5.10
CA PHE A 594 -20.12 35.96 6.17
C PHE A 594 -19.68 36.50 7.55
N GLY A 595 -19.11 37.70 7.61
CA GLY A 595 -18.49 38.28 8.81
C GLY A 595 -16.96 38.14 8.79
N SER A 596 -16.26 38.93 9.60
CA SER A 596 -14.80 39.05 9.56
C SER A 596 -14.03 37.94 10.29
N SER A 597 -14.66 37.20 11.20
CA SER A 597 -14.03 36.14 12.00
C SER A 597 -15.08 35.28 12.74
N GLY A 598 -14.62 34.16 13.30
CA GLY A 598 -15.40 33.31 14.21
C GLY A 598 -15.98 32.05 13.56
N GLN A 599 -16.45 31.13 14.40
CA GLN A 599 -16.91 29.78 14.01
C GLN A 599 -18.00 29.82 12.92
N ALA A 600 -18.97 30.73 13.05
CA ALA A 600 -20.08 30.83 12.10
C ALA A 600 -19.60 31.23 10.70
N ALA A 601 -18.73 32.25 10.62
CA ALA A 601 -18.16 32.72 9.34
C ALA A 601 -17.29 31.63 8.70
N ALA A 602 -16.42 30.97 9.48
CA ALA A 602 -15.60 29.85 9.00
C ALA A 602 -16.48 28.71 8.46
N THR A 603 -17.54 28.32 9.19
CA THR A 603 -18.48 27.26 8.75
C THR A 603 -19.12 27.59 7.40
N GLU A 604 -19.44 28.85 7.12
CA GLU A 604 -19.99 29.24 5.82
C GLU A 604 -18.96 29.15 4.68
N ILE A 605 -17.67 29.43 4.94
CA ILE A 605 -16.58 29.19 3.98
C ILE A 605 -16.49 27.69 3.65
N PHE A 606 -16.50 26.82 4.66
CA PHE A 606 -16.48 25.36 4.44
C PHE A 606 -17.70 24.86 3.67
N LYS A 607 -18.90 25.37 3.97
CA LYS A 607 -20.11 25.04 3.20
C LYS A 607 -20.01 25.50 1.74
N LEU A 608 -19.48 26.71 1.50
CA LEU A 608 -19.29 27.24 0.16
C LEU A 608 -18.32 26.36 -0.64
N ALA A 609 -17.19 25.97 -0.05
CA ALA A 609 -16.22 25.07 -0.67
C ALA A 609 -16.79 23.65 -0.88
N ASN A 610 -17.48 23.08 0.11
CA ASN A 610 -18.12 21.76 0.00
C ASN A 610 -19.20 21.73 -1.09
N LYS A 611 -19.89 22.85 -1.33
CA LYS A 611 -20.89 22.95 -2.39
C LYS A 611 -20.32 22.59 -3.77
N PHE A 612 -19.10 23.03 -4.08
CA PHE A 612 -18.39 22.68 -5.32
C PHE A 612 -18.36 21.16 -5.56
N PHE A 613 -17.99 20.40 -4.52
CA PHE A 613 -17.92 18.94 -4.59
C PHE A 613 -19.29 18.31 -4.77
N THR A 614 -20.30 18.78 -4.04
CA THR A 614 -21.67 18.26 -4.18
C THR A 614 -22.27 18.57 -5.55
N ASP A 615 -21.94 19.72 -6.14
CA ASP A 615 -22.41 20.11 -7.48
C ASP A 615 -21.74 19.27 -8.59
N LEU A 616 -20.54 18.73 -8.35
CA LEU A 616 -19.93 17.68 -9.18
C LEU A 616 -20.58 16.29 -9.00
N GLY A 617 -21.47 16.11 -8.03
CA GLY A 617 -22.07 14.82 -7.70
C GLY A 617 -21.21 13.93 -6.80
N LEU A 618 -20.27 14.52 -6.07
CA LEU A 618 -19.44 13.86 -5.06
C LEU A 618 -20.15 13.83 -3.69
N ALA A 619 -19.47 13.31 -2.66
CA ALA A 619 -20.08 13.12 -1.35
C ALA A 619 -20.18 14.44 -0.58
N ASP A 620 -21.20 14.57 0.30
CA ASP A 620 -21.27 15.68 1.23
C ASP A 620 -20.27 15.47 2.39
N MET A 621 -19.38 16.44 2.60
CA MET A 621 -18.29 16.36 3.58
C MET A 621 -18.57 17.11 4.87
N SER A 622 -19.84 17.45 5.14
CA SER A 622 -20.26 18.20 6.33
C SER A 622 -19.82 17.60 7.67
N VAL A 623 -19.57 16.28 7.72
CA VAL A 623 -19.00 15.60 8.90
C VAL A 623 -17.61 16.13 9.29
N SER A 624 -16.82 16.58 8.31
CA SER A 624 -15.41 16.95 8.49
C SER A 624 -15.16 18.31 9.12
N TYR A 625 -16.17 19.17 9.16
CA TYR A 625 -16.11 20.51 9.75
C TYR A 625 -17.26 20.76 10.73
N GLY A 626 -17.80 19.69 11.33
CA GLY A 626 -18.78 19.74 12.42
C GLY A 626 -18.14 19.97 13.80
N ASP A 627 -18.88 19.66 14.86
CA ASP A 627 -18.51 19.95 16.25
C ASP A 627 -17.21 19.26 16.73
N SER A 628 -16.81 18.17 16.07
CA SER A 628 -15.61 17.38 16.42
C SER A 628 -14.33 17.92 15.78
N ALA A 629 -14.46 18.83 14.80
CA ALA A 629 -13.36 19.42 14.05
C ALA A 629 -12.84 20.70 14.72
N VAL A 630 -11.65 21.15 14.32
CA VAL A 630 -11.08 22.43 14.76
C VAL A 630 -10.92 23.30 13.53
N ILE A 631 -11.92 24.13 13.24
CA ILE A 631 -11.93 25.02 12.06
C ILE A 631 -11.66 26.49 12.39
N VAL A 632 -11.53 26.82 13.68
CA VAL A 632 -11.07 28.11 14.18
C VAL A 632 -10.11 27.89 15.34
N ARG A 633 -9.22 28.84 15.59
CA ARG A 633 -8.30 28.77 16.73
C ARG A 633 -9.09 28.82 18.04
N PRO A 634 -8.97 27.81 18.93
CA PRO A 634 -9.58 27.86 20.26
C PRO A 634 -8.84 28.86 21.16
N GLU A 635 -9.56 29.48 22.10
CA GLU A 635 -8.99 30.46 23.05
C GLU A 635 -8.42 29.81 24.31
N ASP A 636 -8.85 28.59 24.63
CA ASP A 636 -8.57 27.90 25.90
C ASP A 636 -7.32 27.00 25.87
N ARG A 637 -6.78 26.73 24.69
CA ARG A 637 -5.66 25.80 24.48
C ARG A 637 -4.82 26.13 23.26
N GLU A 638 -3.57 25.69 23.27
CA GLU A 638 -2.68 25.80 22.10
C GLU A 638 -2.86 24.60 21.17
N VAL A 639 -2.86 24.87 19.87
CA VAL A 639 -3.10 23.87 18.81
C VAL A 639 -2.10 24.05 17.68
N VAL A 640 -1.85 22.98 16.93
CA VAL A 640 -1.15 23.09 15.64
C VAL A 640 -2.10 23.73 14.63
N CYS A 641 -1.85 24.97 14.21
CA CYS A 641 -2.74 25.71 13.33
C CYS A 641 -2.62 25.35 11.84
N HIS A 642 -1.49 24.77 11.43
CA HIS A 642 -1.31 24.27 10.06
C HIS A 642 -2.48 23.38 9.64
N ALA A 643 -3.06 23.67 8.46
CA ALA A 643 -4.19 22.95 7.90
C ALA A 643 -3.87 21.45 7.71
N SER A 644 -4.85 20.59 7.98
CA SER A 644 -4.72 19.14 7.81
C SER A 644 -6.09 18.45 7.82
N ALA A 645 -6.22 17.40 7.03
CA ALA A 645 -7.38 16.51 6.97
C ALA A 645 -7.05 15.12 7.54
N TRP A 646 -8.01 14.51 8.24
CA TRP A 646 -7.79 13.31 9.05
C TRP A 646 -8.84 12.22 8.77
N ASP A 647 -8.38 10.99 8.51
CA ASP A 647 -9.18 9.75 8.47
C ASP A 647 -8.95 8.96 9.75
N PHE A 648 -10.01 8.71 10.52
CA PHE A 648 -9.94 7.99 11.80
C PHE A 648 -9.98 6.47 11.63
N CYS A 649 -9.78 5.95 10.41
CA CYS A 649 -9.63 4.52 10.12
C CYS A 649 -10.88 3.66 10.40
N ASP A 650 -12.04 4.26 10.68
CA ASP A 650 -13.30 3.56 10.96
C ASP A 650 -14.31 3.65 9.80
N GLY A 651 -13.96 4.40 8.74
CA GLY A 651 -14.80 4.62 7.56
C GLY A 651 -15.98 5.56 7.78
N GLN A 652 -16.01 6.31 8.89
CA GLN A 652 -17.14 7.14 9.29
C GLN A 652 -16.71 8.52 9.83
N ASP A 653 -15.64 8.58 10.62
CA ASP A 653 -15.15 9.80 11.25
C ASP A 653 -14.01 10.40 10.43
N TYR A 654 -14.24 11.61 9.94
CA TYR A 654 -13.32 12.40 9.15
C TYR A 654 -13.33 13.81 9.72
N ARG A 655 -12.18 14.47 9.82
CA ARG A 655 -12.10 15.81 10.44
C ARG A 655 -11.04 16.69 9.78
N ILE A 656 -11.28 18.00 9.81
CA ILE A 656 -10.30 19.02 9.44
C ILE A 656 -9.82 19.76 10.68
N LYS A 657 -8.51 20.04 10.74
CA LYS A 657 -7.86 20.88 11.73
C LYS A 657 -7.15 22.03 11.02
N MET A 658 -7.72 23.24 11.10
CA MET A 658 -7.24 24.48 10.49
C MET A 658 -7.67 25.70 11.31
N CYS A 659 -6.77 26.64 11.55
CA CYS A 659 -7.09 27.93 12.17
C CYS A 659 -7.57 28.94 11.13
N THR A 660 -8.81 28.78 10.64
CA THR A 660 -9.32 29.51 9.47
C THR A 660 -9.56 31.00 9.73
N ASN A 661 -8.97 31.84 8.88
CA ASN A 661 -9.27 33.26 8.70
C ASN A 661 -10.26 33.45 7.55
N ILE A 662 -11.06 34.53 7.63
CA ILE A 662 -11.98 34.88 6.53
C ILE A 662 -11.19 35.67 5.48
N ALA A 663 -10.45 34.95 4.64
CA ALA A 663 -9.56 35.48 3.62
C ALA A 663 -9.57 34.64 2.34
N HIS A 664 -9.13 35.22 1.22
CA HIS A 664 -9.04 34.55 -0.08
C HIS A 664 -8.17 33.28 -0.01
N ASP A 665 -6.97 33.38 0.56
CA ASP A 665 -6.01 32.27 0.58
C ASP A 665 -6.52 31.09 1.45
N ASP A 666 -7.18 31.39 2.58
CA ASP A 666 -7.80 30.39 3.44
C ASP A 666 -9.02 29.72 2.76
N PHE A 667 -9.78 30.44 1.91
CA PHE A 667 -10.85 29.82 1.11
C PHE A 667 -10.29 28.75 0.15
N LEU A 668 -9.18 29.04 -0.54
CA LEU A 668 -8.51 28.07 -1.41
C LEU A 668 -7.92 26.90 -0.62
N THR A 669 -7.40 27.16 0.58
CA THR A 669 -6.87 26.14 1.49
C THR A 669 -7.98 25.22 1.98
N VAL A 670 -9.15 25.76 2.34
CA VAL A 670 -10.32 24.95 2.71
C VAL A 670 -10.76 24.04 1.56
N SER A 671 -10.76 24.53 0.32
CA SER A 671 -11.03 23.70 -0.86
C SER A 671 -10.01 22.57 -1.04
N HIS A 672 -8.73 22.82 -0.76
CA HIS A 672 -7.68 21.81 -0.80
C HIS A 672 -7.90 20.72 0.27
N GLU A 673 -8.13 21.10 1.53
CA GLU A 673 -8.33 20.15 2.63
C GLU A 673 -9.60 19.30 2.46
N LEU A 674 -10.67 19.88 1.93
CA LEU A 674 -11.86 19.14 1.55
C LEU A 674 -11.59 18.12 0.44
N GLY A 675 -10.63 18.38 -0.46
CA GLY A 675 -10.20 17.37 -1.45
C GLY A 675 -9.64 16.10 -0.80
N HIS A 676 -8.88 16.23 0.29
CA HIS A 676 -8.39 15.08 1.07
C HIS A 676 -9.54 14.31 1.72
N ILE A 677 -10.47 15.01 2.38
CA ILE A 677 -11.68 14.40 2.94
C ILE A 677 -12.47 13.66 1.86
N GLN A 678 -12.63 14.27 0.68
CA GLN A 678 -13.32 13.65 -0.42
C GLN A 678 -12.64 12.36 -0.85
N TYR A 679 -11.29 12.31 -0.86
CA TYR A 679 -10.54 11.10 -1.16
C TYR A 679 -10.78 10.01 -0.09
N PHE A 680 -10.66 10.36 1.19
CA PHE A 680 -10.92 9.45 2.32
C PHE A 680 -12.30 8.77 2.22
N MET A 681 -13.34 9.57 1.96
CA MET A 681 -14.70 9.07 1.85
C MET A 681 -14.91 8.14 0.65
N GLN A 682 -14.22 8.38 -0.48
CA GLN A 682 -14.43 7.59 -1.70
C GLN A 682 -13.81 6.19 -1.61
N TYR A 683 -12.63 6.04 -1.02
CA TYR A 683 -12.01 4.73 -0.83
C TYR A 683 -12.35 4.05 0.50
N SER A 684 -13.26 4.62 1.30
CA SER A 684 -13.69 4.07 2.60
C SER A 684 -14.14 2.60 2.57
N ASN A 685 -14.62 2.12 1.41
CA ASN A 685 -15.03 0.72 1.22
C ASN A 685 -13.90 -0.22 0.80
N GLN A 686 -12.68 0.30 0.56
CA GLN A 686 -11.50 -0.52 0.32
C GLN A 686 -10.97 -1.11 1.64
N PRO A 687 -10.27 -2.26 1.59
CA PRO A 687 -9.49 -2.74 2.72
C PRO A 687 -8.57 -1.64 3.25
N ILE A 688 -8.32 -1.61 4.56
CA ILE A 688 -7.50 -0.57 5.19
C ILE A 688 -6.12 -0.41 4.54
N THR A 689 -5.56 -1.51 4.02
CA THR A 689 -4.29 -1.56 3.27
C THR A 689 -4.29 -0.75 1.97
N PHE A 690 -5.46 -0.45 1.43
CA PHE A 690 -5.66 0.32 0.20
C PHE A 690 -6.32 1.69 0.41
N ARG A 691 -6.57 2.09 1.66
CA ARG A 691 -7.11 3.43 2.02
C ARG A 691 -6.03 4.52 1.99
N GLU A 692 -5.35 4.61 0.86
CA GLU A 692 -4.36 5.63 0.53
C GLU A 692 -4.58 6.06 -0.94
N GLY A 693 -3.98 7.18 -1.36
CA GLY A 693 -3.92 7.52 -2.79
C GLY A 693 -3.12 6.49 -3.59
N GLY A 694 -3.29 6.46 -4.92
CA GLY A 694 -2.59 5.50 -5.80
C GLY A 694 -1.06 5.49 -5.58
N ASN A 695 -0.50 6.66 -5.31
CA ASN A 695 0.79 6.86 -4.64
C ASN A 695 0.68 8.11 -3.74
N PRO A 696 1.69 8.44 -2.90
CA PRO A 696 1.60 9.59 -2.00
C PRO A 696 1.34 10.94 -2.68
N GLY A 697 1.77 11.13 -3.93
CA GLY A 697 1.55 12.36 -4.67
C GLY A 697 0.13 12.52 -5.22
N PHE A 698 -0.63 11.42 -5.41
CA PHE A 698 -2.04 11.51 -5.82
C PHE A 698 -2.90 12.18 -4.76
N HIS A 699 -2.64 11.89 -3.48
CA HIS A 699 -3.43 12.44 -2.38
C HIS A 699 -3.32 13.96 -2.36
N GLU A 700 -2.08 14.46 -2.39
CA GLU A 700 -1.74 15.88 -2.49
C GLU A 700 -2.24 16.52 -3.80
N ALA A 701 -2.25 15.79 -4.91
CA ALA A 701 -2.69 16.33 -6.21
C ALA A 701 -4.19 16.66 -6.21
N ILE A 702 -5.01 15.81 -5.60
CA ILE A 702 -6.47 15.93 -5.69
C ILE A 702 -7.00 17.17 -4.95
N GLY A 703 -6.46 17.47 -3.77
CA GLY A 703 -6.77 18.74 -3.09
C GLY A 703 -6.50 19.93 -3.99
N ASP A 704 -5.34 19.96 -4.63
CA ASP A 704 -4.92 21.05 -5.50
C ASP A 704 -5.70 21.15 -6.82
N VAL A 705 -6.11 20.03 -7.43
CA VAL A 705 -6.91 20.03 -8.68
C VAL A 705 -8.19 20.85 -8.52
N ILE A 706 -8.83 20.74 -7.36
CA ILE A 706 -10.06 21.49 -7.06
C ILE A 706 -9.77 22.96 -6.90
N SER A 707 -8.74 23.29 -6.11
CA SER A 707 -8.35 24.68 -5.88
C SER A 707 -7.97 25.39 -7.18
N LEU A 708 -7.45 24.69 -8.21
CA LEU A 708 -7.20 25.28 -9.54
C LEU A 708 -8.47 25.78 -10.25
N SER A 709 -9.61 25.10 -10.12
CA SER A 709 -10.89 25.59 -10.68
C SER A 709 -11.52 26.66 -9.80
N VAL A 710 -11.50 26.47 -8.48
CA VAL A 710 -12.06 27.42 -7.51
C VAL A 710 -11.35 28.77 -7.56
N ALA A 711 -10.05 28.80 -7.82
CA ALA A 711 -9.24 30.02 -7.89
C ALA A 711 -9.49 30.88 -9.16
N THR A 712 -10.23 30.38 -10.16
CA THR A 712 -10.47 31.14 -11.39
C THR A 712 -11.40 32.34 -11.16
N THR A 713 -11.14 33.45 -11.87
CA THR A 713 -12.03 34.62 -11.86
C THR A 713 -13.44 34.25 -12.32
N LYS A 714 -13.55 33.34 -13.29
CA LYS A 714 -14.81 32.76 -13.76
C LYS A 714 -15.63 32.15 -12.61
N HIS A 715 -14.99 31.35 -11.76
CA HIS A 715 -15.65 30.75 -10.60
C HIS A 715 -16.06 31.81 -9.57
N MET A 716 -15.19 32.78 -9.26
CA MET A 716 -15.51 33.85 -8.32
C MET A 716 -16.69 34.72 -8.77
N ILE A 717 -16.78 35.01 -10.08
CA ILE A 717 -17.94 35.70 -10.68
C ILE A 717 -19.20 34.84 -10.54
N LYS A 718 -19.12 33.53 -10.79
CA LYS A 718 -20.23 32.58 -10.62
C LYS A 718 -20.77 32.56 -9.19
N LEU A 719 -19.89 32.67 -8.18
CA LEU A 719 -20.25 32.76 -6.76
C LEU A 719 -20.78 34.15 -6.33
N GLY A 720 -20.67 35.14 -7.22
CA GLY A 720 -21.00 36.53 -6.92
C GLY A 720 -20.03 37.17 -5.92
N LEU A 721 -18.75 36.76 -5.95
CA LEU A 721 -17.66 37.31 -5.14
C LEU A 721 -16.79 38.31 -5.93
N MET A 722 -17.02 38.44 -7.24
CA MET A 722 -16.31 39.34 -8.17
C MET A 722 -17.26 39.80 -9.29
N ASN A 723 -17.04 40.99 -9.88
CA ASN A 723 -17.86 41.49 -10.99
C ASN A 723 -17.27 41.11 -12.37
N ASP A 724 -18.13 40.82 -13.34
CA ASP A 724 -17.70 40.43 -14.70
C ASP A 724 -16.88 41.52 -15.42
N THR A 725 -17.17 42.80 -15.15
CA THR A 725 -16.42 43.94 -15.71
C THR A 725 -14.97 44.04 -15.22
N GLU A 726 -14.61 43.31 -14.16
CA GLU A 726 -13.26 43.29 -13.60
C GLU A 726 -12.35 42.30 -14.33
N SER A 727 -12.91 41.34 -15.08
CA SER A 727 -12.16 40.31 -15.81
C SER A 727 -11.53 40.85 -17.10
N ASN A 728 -10.20 40.76 -17.21
CA ASN A 728 -9.44 41.14 -18.40
C ASN A 728 -8.07 40.40 -18.47
N ASP A 729 -7.34 40.60 -19.56
CA ASP A 729 -6.05 39.94 -19.80
C ASP A 729 -4.97 40.36 -18.77
N GLU A 730 -4.97 41.62 -18.32
CA GLU A 730 -4.03 42.11 -17.30
C GLU A 730 -4.28 41.41 -15.94
N LEU A 731 -5.56 41.25 -15.56
CA LEU A 731 -5.97 40.51 -14.36
C LEU A 731 -5.56 39.03 -14.48
N THR A 732 -5.74 38.44 -15.66
CA THR A 732 -5.36 37.05 -15.93
C THR A 732 -3.85 36.86 -15.77
N LEU A 733 -3.03 37.75 -16.33
CA LEU A 733 -1.56 37.69 -16.17
C LEU A 733 -1.12 37.94 -14.73
N ASN A 734 -1.77 38.86 -14.02
CA ASN A 734 -1.57 39.09 -12.60
C ASN A 734 -1.85 37.83 -11.76
N TYR A 735 -2.99 37.16 -12.02
CA TYR A 735 -3.35 35.90 -11.38
C TYR A 735 -2.34 34.80 -11.71
N LEU A 736 -2.00 34.61 -12.99
CA LEU A 736 -1.00 33.62 -13.41
C LEU A 736 0.36 33.87 -12.76
N MET A 737 0.77 35.13 -12.59
CA MET A 737 1.99 35.47 -11.85
C MET A 737 1.90 35.00 -10.40
N LYS A 738 0.82 35.32 -9.66
CA LYS A 738 0.67 34.83 -8.28
C LYS A 738 0.71 33.29 -8.23
N MET A 739 -0.04 32.62 -9.11
CA MET A 739 -0.02 31.16 -9.21
C MET A 739 1.36 30.59 -9.55
N ALA A 740 2.17 31.26 -10.37
CA ALA A 740 3.51 30.81 -10.71
C ALA A 740 4.48 30.97 -9.53
N LEU A 741 4.34 32.04 -8.74
CA LEU A 741 5.10 32.24 -7.51
C LEU A 741 4.76 31.19 -6.44
N GLU A 742 3.57 30.59 -6.48
CA GLU A 742 3.19 29.48 -5.59
C GLU A 742 3.57 28.12 -6.16
N LYS A 743 3.25 27.86 -7.43
CA LYS A 743 3.33 26.52 -8.03
C LYS A 743 4.66 26.27 -8.75
N ILE A 744 5.11 27.20 -9.60
CA ILE A 744 6.37 27.04 -10.35
C ILE A 744 7.59 27.23 -9.46
N ALA A 745 7.58 28.24 -8.59
CA ALA A 745 8.69 28.49 -7.67
C ALA A 745 8.90 27.37 -6.63
N PHE A 746 7.84 26.62 -6.32
CA PHE A 746 7.88 25.51 -5.38
C PHE A 746 8.50 24.24 -5.94
N LEU A 747 8.31 23.92 -7.23
CA LEU A 747 8.83 22.70 -7.84
C LEU A 747 10.31 22.41 -7.55
N PRO A 748 11.26 23.36 -7.71
CA PRO A 748 12.64 23.07 -7.37
C PRO A 748 12.85 22.79 -5.89
N PHE A 749 12.09 23.45 -4.99
CA PHE A 749 12.14 23.18 -3.55
C PHE A 749 11.56 21.81 -3.20
N GLY A 750 10.41 21.47 -3.77
CA GLY A 750 9.72 20.18 -3.63
C GLY A 750 10.59 19.00 -4.04
N TYR A 751 11.37 19.16 -5.10
CA TYR A 751 12.36 18.18 -5.54
C TYR A 751 13.61 18.16 -4.64
N LEU A 752 14.17 19.33 -4.36
CA LEU A 752 15.44 19.51 -3.64
C LEU A 752 15.47 18.86 -2.25
N ILE A 753 14.38 18.98 -1.46
CA ILE A 753 14.39 18.51 -0.07
C ILE A 753 14.70 17.01 -0.01
N ASP A 754 14.00 16.22 -0.81
CA ASP A 754 14.22 14.77 -0.83
C ASP A 754 15.44 14.39 -1.66
N ALA A 755 15.79 15.11 -2.73
CA ALA A 755 17.06 14.91 -3.43
C ALA A 755 18.28 15.07 -2.50
N TYR A 756 18.23 16.01 -1.56
CA TYR A 756 19.22 16.18 -0.49
C TYR A 756 19.16 15.03 0.53
N ARG A 757 17.96 14.67 1.03
CA ARG A 757 17.80 13.60 2.03
C ARG A 757 18.21 12.24 1.49
N TRP A 758 17.92 11.92 0.23
CA TRP A 758 18.37 10.68 -0.41
C TRP A 758 19.90 10.56 -0.35
N GLN A 759 20.62 11.63 -0.67
CA GLN A 759 22.07 11.68 -0.60
C GLN A 759 22.63 11.59 0.84
N LEU A 760 21.83 11.99 1.85
CA LEU A 760 22.18 11.75 3.26
C LEU A 760 21.96 10.30 3.67
N PHE A 761 20.91 9.67 3.16
CA PHE A 761 20.56 8.28 3.47
C PHE A 761 21.53 7.29 2.81
N ASP A 762 21.89 7.51 1.55
CA ASP A 762 22.82 6.66 0.80
C ASP A 762 24.31 6.96 1.10
N GLY A 763 24.58 8.09 1.79
CA GLY A 763 25.93 8.50 2.20
C GLY A 763 26.74 9.26 1.14
N THR A 764 26.14 9.61 0.00
CA THR A 764 26.73 10.50 -1.03
C THR A 764 27.18 11.83 -0.43
N ILE A 765 26.40 12.39 0.49
CA ILE A 765 26.80 13.53 1.32
C ILE A 765 27.35 12.97 2.65
N PRO A 766 28.65 13.18 2.95
CA PRO A 766 29.23 12.72 4.21
C PRO A 766 28.57 13.36 5.44
N ARG A 767 28.53 12.62 6.55
CA ARG A 767 27.99 13.08 7.86
C ARG A 767 28.61 14.39 8.37
N THR A 768 29.84 14.68 7.94
CA THR A 768 30.60 15.87 8.30
C THR A 768 30.22 17.10 7.47
N ASN A 769 29.48 16.96 6.37
CA ASN A 769 29.29 17.98 5.34
C ASN A 769 27.79 18.25 5.05
N PHE A 770 26.94 18.21 6.07
CA PHE A 770 25.50 18.43 5.91
C PHE A 770 25.20 19.83 5.37
N THR A 771 25.80 20.86 5.97
CA THR A 771 25.55 22.24 5.56
C THR A 771 26.13 22.52 4.18
N GLN A 772 27.37 22.08 3.92
CA GLN A 772 27.98 22.24 2.61
C GLN A 772 27.13 21.60 1.49
N GLY A 773 26.70 20.35 1.68
CA GLY A 773 25.87 19.63 0.71
C GLY A 773 24.55 20.35 0.44
N TRP A 774 23.90 20.85 1.51
CA TRP A 774 22.67 21.62 1.42
C TRP A 774 22.83 22.94 0.65
N LEU A 775 23.86 23.72 0.96
CA LEU A 775 24.10 25.00 0.28
C LEU A 775 24.40 24.82 -1.21
N LYS A 776 25.18 23.79 -1.54
CA LYS A 776 25.50 23.43 -2.92
C LYS A 776 24.23 23.08 -3.71
N ILE A 777 23.46 22.10 -3.24
CA ILE A 777 22.27 21.63 -3.97
C ILE A 777 21.19 22.71 -4.07
N ARG A 778 21.06 23.56 -3.04
CA ARG A 778 20.14 24.71 -3.04
C ARG A 778 20.50 25.76 -4.08
N ASN A 779 21.79 26.04 -4.26
CA ASN A 779 22.21 26.93 -5.32
C ASN A 779 22.08 26.28 -6.71
N GLU A 780 22.42 25.00 -6.85
CA GLU A 780 22.35 24.31 -8.15
C GLU A 780 20.92 24.13 -8.67
N ILE A 781 19.96 23.80 -7.80
CA ILE A 781 18.57 23.51 -8.19
C ILE A 781 17.69 24.76 -8.15
N GLN A 782 17.77 25.58 -7.10
CA GLN A 782 16.90 26.77 -6.92
C GLN A 782 17.59 28.10 -7.22
N GLY A 783 18.92 28.15 -7.40
CA GLY A 783 19.61 29.43 -7.56
C GLY A 783 19.48 30.36 -6.36
N LEU A 784 19.46 29.79 -5.15
CA LEU A 784 19.39 30.56 -3.91
C LEU A 784 20.64 30.37 -3.08
N VAL A 785 21.05 31.45 -2.42
CA VAL A 785 22.13 31.47 -1.44
C VAL A 785 21.62 31.97 -0.09
N PRO A 786 22.21 31.54 1.04
CA PRO A 786 21.81 32.08 2.33
C PRO A 786 22.25 33.56 2.43
N PRO A 787 21.48 34.41 3.13
CA PRO A 787 21.84 35.82 3.29
C PRO A 787 23.16 35.98 4.06
N THR A 788 23.42 35.10 5.03
CA THR A 788 24.61 35.09 5.88
C THR A 788 25.45 33.83 5.69
N VAL A 789 26.70 33.87 6.17
CA VAL A 789 27.64 32.74 6.05
C VAL A 789 27.23 31.62 7.00
N ARG A 790 27.26 30.37 6.53
CA ARG A 790 26.95 29.17 7.33
C ARG A 790 28.19 28.29 7.51
N THR A 791 28.14 27.45 8.54
CA THR A 791 29.21 26.53 8.95
C THR A 791 28.67 25.11 9.12
N GLU A 792 29.56 24.13 9.28
CA GLU A 792 29.13 22.75 9.59
C GLU A 792 28.55 22.58 11.00
N GLU A 793 28.59 23.59 11.87
CA GLU A 793 27.81 23.54 13.11
C GLU A 793 26.32 23.76 12.86
N ASP A 794 25.96 24.37 11.73
CA ASP A 794 24.58 24.65 11.36
C ASP A 794 23.89 23.41 10.77
N PHE A 795 22.56 23.45 10.70
CA PHE A 795 21.77 22.45 9.98
C PHE A 795 20.46 23.06 9.51
N ASP A 796 20.55 23.90 8.47
CA ASP A 796 19.42 24.65 7.91
C ASP A 796 18.23 23.77 7.45
N PRO A 797 18.42 22.55 6.89
CA PRO A 797 17.30 21.66 6.58
C PRO A 797 16.46 21.29 7.81
N GLY A 798 17.07 21.17 8.99
CA GLY A 798 16.36 20.87 10.24
C GLY A 798 15.34 21.94 10.63
N SER A 799 15.46 23.15 10.06
CA SER A 799 14.52 24.24 10.26
C SER A 799 13.29 24.19 9.37
N LYS A 800 13.02 23.10 8.64
CA LYS A 800 11.79 22.88 7.88
C LYS A 800 11.01 21.71 8.47
N TYR A 801 9.79 21.95 8.95
CA TYR A 801 8.91 20.99 9.64
C TYR A 801 9.00 19.51 9.17
N HIS A 802 8.93 19.25 7.86
CA HIS A 802 8.94 17.89 7.31
C HIS A 802 10.25 17.13 7.52
N VAL A 803 11.37 17.81 7.77
CA VAL A 803 12.67 17.19 8.04
C VAL A 803 12.73 16.57 9.44
N PRO A 804 12.50 17.30 10.55
CA PRO A 804 12.42 16.74 11.88
C PRO A 804 11.16 15.91 12.13
N GLY A 805 10.04 16.18 11.42
CA GLY A 805 8.83 15.35 11.46
C GLY A 805 8.92 14.07 10.61
N ASN A 806 10.03 13.87 9.89
CA ASN A 806 10.27 12.76 8.98
C ASN A 806 9.16 12.46 7.96
N THR A 807 8.62 13.51 7.33
CA THR A 807 7.63 13.37 6.26
C THR A 807 8.32 13.39 4.89
N PRO A 808 8.19 12.35 4.03
CA PRO A 808 8.72 12.37 2.66
C PRO A 808 8.16 13.55 1.86
N TYR A 809 9.03 14.34 1.22
CA TYR A 809 8.68 15.61 0.60
C TYR A 809 8.39 15.52 -0.91
N ILE A 810 8.93 14.50 -1.59
CA ILE A 810 8.77 14.29 -3.03
C ILE A 810 7.30 14.17 -3.46
N ARG A 811 6.40 13.82 -2.53
CA ARG A 811 4.94 13.79 -2.75
C ARG A 811 4.40 15.12 -3.28
N TYR A 812 4.95 16.25 -2.81
CA TYR A 812 4.49 17.58 -3.21
C TYR A 812 4.96 17.94 -4.62
N PHE A 813 6.19 17.55 -4.99
CA PHE A 813 6.67 17.68 -6.36
C PHE A 813 5.81 16.89 -7.34
N VAL A 814 5.54 15.62 -7.02
CA VAL A 814 4.66 14.75 -7.82
C VAL A 814 3.26 15.36 -7.92
N SER A 815 2.70 15.85 -6.82
CA SER A 815 1.41 16.54 -6.81
C SER A 815 1.36 17.73 -7.76
N PHE A 816 2.39 18.58 -7.74
CA PHE A 816 2.45 19.79 -8.56
C PHE A 816 2.58 19.50 -10.06
N ILE A 817 2.89 18.26 -10.44
CA ILE A 817 2.86 17.81 -11.83
C ILE A 817 1.50 17.15 -12.14
N LEU A 818 1.10 16.17 -11.31
CA LEU A 818 -0.14 15.42 -11.51
C LEU A 818 -1.38 16.30 -11.48
N GLN A 819 -1.43 17.31 -10.62
CA GLN A 819 -2.61 18.17 -10.49
C GLN A 819 -2.97 18.85 -11.81
N PHE A 820 -1.98 19.29 -12.60
CA PHE A 820 -2.25 19.92 -13.90
C PHE A 820 -2.66 18.87 -14.96
N GLN A 821 -2.08 17.66 -14.93
CA GLN A 821 -2.48 16.58 -15.84
C GLN A 821 -3.93 16.15 -15.58
N VAL A 822 -4.30 15.96 -14.31
CA VAL A 822 -5.67 15.61 -13.89
C VAL A 822 -6.63 16.76 -14.18
N HIS A 823 -6.27 18.00 -13.83
CA HIS A 823 -7.08 19.19 -14.14
C HIS A 823 -7.35 19.30 -15.65
N LYS A 824 -6.32 19.17 -16.49
CA LYS A 824 -6.48 19.16 -17.96
C LYS A 824 -7.46 18.08 -18.43
N ALA A 825 -7.37 16.87 -17.89
CA ALA A 825 -8.28 15.79 -18.25
C ALA A 825 -9.74 16.07 -17.85
N LEU A 826 -9.96 16.62 -16.65
CA LEU A 826 -11.29 17.01 -16.18
C LEU A 826 -11.86 18.16 -17.01
N CYS A 827 -11.04 19.14 -17.36
CA CYS A 827 -11.44 20.27 -18.20
C CYS A 827 -11.81 19.86 -19.63
N LEU A 828 -11.09 18.88 -20.21
CA LEU A 828 -11.46 18.26 -21.49
C LEU A 828 -12.83 17.58 -21.40
N LYS A 829 -13.08 16.85 -20.30
CA LYS A 829 -14.37 16.17 -20.06
C LYS A 829 -15.50 17.16 -19.83
N ALA A 830 -15.23 18.25 -19.12
CA ALA A 830 -16.20 19.31 -18.87
C ALA A 830 -16.51 20.14 -20.13
N GLY A 831 -15.69 20.04 -21.18
CA GLY A 831 -15.80 20.89 -22.37
C GLY A 831 -15.38 22.34 -22.12
N GLU A 832 -14.65 22.58 -21.03
CA GLU A 832 -14.18 23.89 -20.55
C GLU A 832 -12.79 24.25 -21.08
N TYR A 833 -12.04 23.26 -21.54
CA TYR A 833 -10.77 23.43 -22.25
C TYR A 833 -10.83 22.72 -23.60
N VAL A 834 -10.34 23.40 -24.64
CA VAL A 834 -10.19 22.86 -25.99
C VAL A 834 -8.78 23.18 -26.49
N PRO A 835 -7.95 22.17 -26.82
CA PRO A 835 -6.57 22.40 -27.27
C PRO A 835 -6.52 23.37 -28.47
N GLY A 836 -5.77 24.46 -28.31
CA GLY A 836 -5.58 25.48 -29.35
C GLY A 836 -6.70 26.52 -29.50
N ASP A 837 -7.76 26.46 -28.68
CA ASP A 837 -8.82 27.48 -28.66
C ASP A 837 -8.54 28.54 -27.59
N ALA A 838 -8.25 29.77 -28.03
CA ALA A 838 -7.97 30.89 -27.13
C ALA A 838 -9.18 31.32 -26.26
N SER A 839 -10.41 30.94 -26.64
CA SER A 839 -11.61 31.22 -25.83
C SER A 839 -11.82 30.24 -24.67
N LYS A 840 -11.11 29.10 -24.70
CA LYS A 840 -11.18 28.03 -23.70
C LYS A 840 -9.79 27.57 -23.27
N PRO A 841 -8.96 28.48 -22.73
CA PRO A 841 -7.63 28.13 -22.28
C PRO A 841 -7.68 27.33 -20.97
N LEU A 842 -6.66 26.52 -20.72
CA LEU A 842 -6.62 25.63 -19.56
C LEU A 842 -6.69 26.40 -18.23
N HIS A 843 -6.02 27.55 -18.13
CA HIS A 843 -5.97 28.34 -16.89
C HIS A 843 -7.30 29.02 -16.50
N ASN A 844 -8.29 29.03 -17.39
CA ASN A 844 -9.62 29.61 -17.13
C ASN A 844 -10.71 28.53 -16.99
N CYS A 845 -10.32 27.27 -16.84
CA CYS A 845 -11.25 26.16 -16.72
C CYS A 845 -11.92 26.11 -15.34
N ASP A 846 -13.26 26.10 -15.33
CA ASP A 846 -14.06 25.85 -14.13
C ASP A 846 -14.94 24.60 -14.33
N ILE A 847 -14.61 23.51 -13.63
CA ILE A 847 -15.35 22.25 -13.74
C ILE A 847 -16.64 22.22 -12.89
N ASP A 848 -16.93 23.25 -12.10
CA ASP A 848 -18.04 23.27 -11.15
C ASP A 848 -19.41 23.02 -11.81
N GLY A 849 -20.17 22.08 -11.23
CA GLY A 849 -21.48 21.67 -11.73
C GLY A 849 -21.45 20.72 -12.94
N ASN A 850 -20.28 20.20 -13.32
CA ASN A 850 -20.16 19.23 -14.42
C ASN A 850 -20.17 17.77 -13.92
N PRO A 851 -21.24 16.99 -14.19
CA PRO A 851 -21.36 15.62 -13.68
C PRO A 851 -20.41 14.63 -14.37
N ASP A 852 -19.97 14.90 -15.61
CA ASP A 852 -19.04 14.02 -16.33
C ASP A 852 -17.62 14.14 -15.74
N ALA A 853 -17.18 15.35 -15.41
CA ALA A 853 -15.95 15.57 -14.66
C ALA A 853 -16.01 14.93 -13.26
N GLY A 854 -17.14 15.10 -12.56
CA GLY A 854 -17.38 14.47 -11.26
C GLY A 854 -17.35 12.94 -11.30
N ALA A 855 -17.88 12.32 -12.36
CA ALA A 855 -17.83 10.87 -12.54
C ALA A 855 -16.38 10.36 -12.70
N VAL A 856 -15.55 11.05 -13.49
CA VAL A 856 -14.13 10.73 -13.65
C VAL A 856 -13.38 10.89 -12.33
N MET A 857 -13.63 11.98 -11.60
CA MET A 857 -13.04 12.20 -10.29
C MET A 857 -13.42 11.08 -9.31
N LYS A 858 -14.70 10.71 -9.26
CA LYS A 858 -15.18 9.63 -8.41
C LYS A 858 -14.48 8.30 -8.70
N GLU A 859 -14.35 7.92 -9.97
CA GLU A 859 -13.66 6.69 -10.38
C GLU A 859 -12.18 6.67 -9.95
N LEU A 860 -11.48 7.80 -10.14
CA LEU A 860 -10.09 7.95 -9.70
C LEU A 860 -9.96 7.80 -8.18
N LEU A 861 -10.85 8.41 -7.40
CA LEU A 861 -10.77 8.43 -5.94
C LEU A 861 -11.16 7.09 -5.30
N GLN A 862 -12.16 6.38 -5.84
CA GLN A 862 -12.65 5.11 -5.28
C GLN A 862 -11.64 3.96 -5.36
N THR A 863 -10.69 4.05 -6.30
CA THR A 863 -9.69 3.00 -6.50
C THR A 863 -8.69 2.94 -5.33
N GLY A 864 -8.43 4.06 -4.65
CA GLY A 864 -7.41 4.14 -3.61
C GLY A 864 -6.06 3.57 -4.09
N ALA A 865 -5.40 2.80 -3.24
CA ALA A 865 -4.16 2.11 -3.59
C ALA A 865 -4.37 0.66 -4.08
N SER A 866 -5.60 0.27 -4.46
CA SER A 866 -5.91 -1.12 -4.88
C SER A 866 -5.37 -1.50 -6.25
N ALA A 867 -5.01 -0.51 -7.07
CA ALA A 867 -4.38 -0.68 -8.38
C ALA A 867 -3.05 0.09 -8.45
N ASN A 868 -2.25 -0.20 -9.47
CA ASN A 868 -1.01 0.51 -9.74
C ASN A 868 -1.31 1.95 -10.20
N TRP A 869 -0.56 2.93 -9.71
CA TRP A 869 -0.90 4.35 -9.91
C TRP A 869 -0.88 4.78 -11.38
N GLN A 870 -0.06 4.13 -12.23
CA GLN A 870 -0.05 4.40 -13.67
C GLN A 870 -1.38 3.98 -14.33
N ASP A 871 -2.01 2.90 -13.87
CA ASP A 871 -3.33 2.45 -14.35
C ASP A 871 -4.42 3.44 -13.92
N ILE A 872 -4.32 3.95 -12.68
CA ILE A 872 -5.23 4.97 -12.13
C ILE A 872 -5.10 6.28 -12.93
N LEU A 873 -3.87 6.70 -13.24
CA LEU A 873 -3.61 7.88 -14.05
C LEU A 873 -4.19 7.74 -15.46
N GLU A 874 -4.02 6.57 -16.08
CA GLU A 874 -4.51 6.30 -17.43
C GLU A 874 -6.03 6.35 -17.51
N THR A 875 -6.72 5.89 -16.47
CA THR A 875 -8.19 5.94 -16.39
C THR A 875 -8.71 7.37 -16.44
N ALA A 876 -8.05 8.30 -15.75
CA ALA A 876 -8.46 9.70 -15.73
C ALA A 876 -7.95 10.52 -16.93
N THR A 877 -6.69 10.32 -17.32
CA THR A 877 -5.99 11.21 -18.28
C THR A 877 -5.81 10.61 -19.67
N GLY A 878 -6.00 9.30 -19.81
CA GLY A 878 -5.64 8.55 -21.03
C GLY A 878 -4.13 8.29 -21.19
N SER A 879 -3.31 8.65 -20.19
CA SER A 879 -1.86 8.45 -20.19
C SER A 879 -1.40 7.70 -18.95
N ARG A 880 -0.43 6.80 -19.13
CA ARG A 880 0.25 6.08 -18.03
C ARG A 880 1.45 6.83 -17.47
N THR A 881 1.88 7.92 -18.11
CA THR A 881 3.11 8.63 -17.80
C THR A 881 2.82 9.99 -17.17
N MET A 882 3.55 10.30 -16.11
CA MET A 882 3.60 11.64 -15.55
C MET A 882 4.54 12.52 -16.38
N ASP A 883 4.11 13.73 -16.74
CA ASP A 883 4.87 14.66 -17.58
C ASP A 883 4.52 16.13 -17.29
N ALA A 884 5.40 17.05 -17.71
CA ALA A 884 5.24 18.47 -17.45
C ALA A 884 4.41 19.23 -18.50
N SER A 885 3.77 18.55 -19.46
CA SER A 885 3.10 19.23 -20.59
C SER A 885 1.93 20.10 -20.14
N ALA A 886 1.10 19.59 -19.23
CA ALA A 886 -0.10 20.28 -18.78
C ALA A 886 0.22 21.55 -17.96
N ILE A 887 1.21 21.49 -17.07
CA ILE A 887 1.62 22.67 -16.29
C ILE A 887 2.26 23.74 -17.18
N LYS A 888 3.09 23.35 -18.17
CA LYS A 888 3.65 24.31 -19.13
C LYS A 888 2.58 24.98 -19.97
N GLU A 889 1.55 24.23 -20.37
CA GLU A 889 0.43 24.79 -21.12
C GLU A 889 -0.42 25.74 -20.27
N TYR A 890 -0.68 25.41 -19.00
CA TYR A 890 -1.39 26.28 -18.07
C TYR A 890 -0.72 27.66 -17.97
N PHE A 891 0.61 27.67 -17.81
CA PHE A 891 1.42 28.89 -17.65
C PHE A 891 1.95 29.49 -18.95
N ALA A 892 1.56 28.98 -20.13
CA ALA A 892 2.08 29.46 -21.40
C ALA A 892 1.90 30.99 -21.60
N PRO A 893 0.75 31.61 -21.29
CA PRO A 893 0.59 33.06 -21.45
C PRO A 893 1.55 33.88 -20.58
N LEU A 894 1.82 33.40 -19.35
CA LEU A 894 2.80 34.03 -18.47
C LEU A 894 4.23 33.84 -19.00
N ALA A 895 4.54 32.66 -19.53
CA ALA A 895 5.85 32.36 -20.10
C ALA A 895 6.17 33.29 -21.28
N ASP A 896 5.17 33.57 -22.13
CA ASP A 896 5.29 34.51 -23.26
C ASP A 896 5.51 35.94 -22.76
N TYR A 897 4.72 36.39 -21.77
CA TYR A 897 4.93 37.69 -21.12
C TYR A 897 6.34 37.83 -20.55
N LEU A 898 6.85 36.80 -19.86
CA LEU A 898 8.20 36.82 -19.27
C LEU A 898 9.30 36.90 -20.33
N ASP A 899 9.13 36.24 -21.49
CA ASP A 899 10.07 36.35 -22.62
C ASP A 899 10.08 37.77 -23.19
N GLU A 900 8.90 38.39 -23.35
CA GLU A 900 8.80 39.78 -23.80
C GLU A 900 9.49 40.72 -22.80
N GLN A 901 9.27 40.55 -21.50
CA GLN A 901 9.95 41.34 -20.48
C GLN A 901 11.47 41.13 -20.50
N GLN A 902 11.93 39.89 -20.68
CA GLN A 902 13.35 39.58 -20.79
C GLN A 902 13.98 40.25 -22.01
N ALA A 903 13.32 40.21 -23.16
CA ALA A 903 13.79 40.85 -24.39
C ALA A 903 13.82 42.38 -24.28
N LEU A 904 12.84 42.98 -23.59
CA LEU A 904 12.74 44.43 -23.40
C LEU A 904 13.77 44.97 -22.39
N LEU A 905 13.99 44.25 -21.29
CA LEU A 905 14.76 44.72 -20.15
C LEU A 905 16.19 44.13 -20.10
N ASN A 906 16.46 43.12 -20.92
CA ASN A 906 17.76 42.47 -21.11
C ASN A 906 18.41 42.00 -19.79
N TYR A 907 17.63 41.37 -18.91
CA TYR A 907 18.14 40.75 -17.69
C TYR A 907 18.53 39.28 -17.92
N SER A 908 19.46 38.77 -17.10
CA SER A 908 19.86 37.36 -17.12
C SER A 908 18.84 36.46 -16.41
N THR A 909 18.56 35.29 -16.97
CA THR A 909 17.72 34.23 -16.38
C THR A 909 18.52 33.18 -15.62
N THR A 910 19.86 33.18 -15.75
CA THR A 910 20.76 32.21 -15.11
C THR A 910 21.49 32.81 -13.91
N TRP A 911 21.95 31.98 -12.99
CA TRP A 911 22.70 32.39 -11.81
C TRP A 911 24.06 31.71 -11.72
N ARG A 912 24.95 32.30 -10.92
CA ARG A 912 26.30 31.81 -10.67
C ARG A 912 26.29 30.54 -9.81
N SER A 913 26.77 29.42 -10.36
CA SER A 913 26.68 28.09 -9.71
C SER A 913 27.62 27.89 -8.52
N ASP A 914 28.68 28.69 -8.41
CA ASP A 914 29.70 28.62 -7.35
C ASP A 914 29.50 29.63 -6.20
N ALA A 915 28.50 30.51 -6.30
CA ALA A 915 28.24 31.57 -5.32
C ALA A 915 27.97 31.04 -3.89
N TRP A 916 27.50 29.81 -3.74
CA TRP A 916 27.32 29.19 -2.42
C TRP A 916 28.63 29.03 -1.65
N MET A 917 29.78 28.92 -2.34
CA MET A 917 31.09 28.78 -1.69
C MET A 917 31.49 30.04 -0.92
N GLU A 918 31.04 31.23 -1.35
CA GLU A 918 31.26 32.50 -0.65
C GLU A 918 30.45 32.59 0.66
N LYS A 919 29.39 31.80 0.75
CA LYS A 919 28.48 31.74 1.89
C LYS A 919 28.72 30.54 2.81
N TYR A 920 29.80 29.80 2.58
CA TYR A 920 30.18 28.64 3.39
C TYR A 920 31.55 28.84 4.03
N ARG A 921 31.71 28.41 5.29
CA ARG A 921 33.00 28.28 5.97
C ARG A 921 33.10 26.89 6.60
N SER A 922 34.23 26.22 6.37
CA SER A 922 34.45 24.85 6.86
C SER A 922 34.50 24.75 8.39
N SER A 923 35.02 25.80 9.05
CA SER A 923 35.05 26.05 10.50
C SER A 923 35.95 27.25 10.76
#